data_AF-A0A5J6GF33-F1
#
_entry.id   AF-A0A5J6GF33-F1
#
_cell.length_a   1.000
_cell.length_b   1.000
_cell.length_c   1.000
_cell.angle_alpha   90.00
_cell.angle_beta   90.00
_cell.angle_gamma   90.00
#
_symmetry.space_group_name_H-M   'P 1'
#
loop_
_entity.id
_entity.type
_entity.pdbx_description
1 polymer ?
#
loop_
_entity_poly.entity_id
_entity_poly.type
_entity_poly.pdbx_seq_one_letter_code
_entity_poly.pdbx_strand_id
1 'polypeptide(L)'
;MWVRHVRHAGKAVRRAGALTLAAATVAAGVLTATAAPAAAEVVEPFAKRYDESLYGDFKTIGNTVLDCPTSPADVAAACKETQQAKGTKNNNNFIERRIDTAGLTGTFDSSTGQVTVPPGATVDYARLFWGGNAGTHRFGNTVRDICDLNREGNEPVDPAPGDPLTTAPVIRVDGGAENTVSVQNAVRTPNATQGPHYYTAEADVTDAFQGATTGSPVEVAVGNVWAPTGQGCVGGWSLTVVYKYDGPNEQYAPDRRNVYLWGGHVIQRSTRARAAAGASTTVPVDGFYRTEGDIHASVTAYEGDWNTKGDQFLVDGRPVAESHTGRSDNFFISEDDGSVNPKYRNNLSIDAKAFEVPDRAIPVGATSAKLTFTSTGDVYVPSQLALSVPVPDLEVTKTASPTRVDPGDKLTYTIKAKNISKLPYPGARFSDDLSGNLDDATYNHDAKASIGSVSYKKPRISYVGDIGPGQTATVTYSVTVHDPVSGDGKLLNNVDVQTPRSNCDKGSTDPNCASEPVIAYPEPPVVVGSSPARRVVPACGSTTNTITVTNASRSPRIGATASWPVRPGTAPVASAGKVTKRGGTYVWQGNVPAKGKVTITQKVKVSCTPGQVTVITVTAPGSNCSKSTRGGDDPCTTAILAQRVQGRAAPQEPQRPGAPGGHQDAQLAKTGGDSSAMLYGGVAAALCGLGVLALAAVKGRRG
;
A
#
# COMPACT_ATOMS: atom_id res chain seq x y z
N MET A 1 40.83 -38.98 39.30
CA MET A 1 41.43 -38.48 40.57
C MET A 1 41.18 -36.97 40.60
N TRP A 2 40.39 -36.33 41.44
CA TRP A 2 39.65 -36.62 42.66
C TRP A 2 38.38 -35.75 42.64
N VAL A 3 37.30 -36.26 43.22
CA VAL A 3 36.03 -35.57 43.52
C VAL A 3 35.94 -35.42 45.03
N ARG A 4 35.45 -34.27 45.54
CA ARG A 4 34.55 -34.10 46.72
C ARG A 4 34.44 -32.60 47.08
N HIS A 5 33.25 -31.99 46.96
CA HIS A 5 32.16 -31.85 47.97
C HIS A 5 32.50 -30.86 49.10
N VAL A 6 31.65 -29.86 49.43
CA VAL A 6 30.48 -29.90 50.36
C VAL A 6 29.61 -28.63 50.07
N ARG A 7 28.31 -28.71 49.69
CA ARG A 7 27.02 -28.68 50.48
C ARG A 7 26.80 -27.40 51.32
N HIS A 8 25.62 -26.79 51.53
CA HIS A 8 24.21 -27.02 51.18
C HIS A 8 23.35 -25.80 51.63
N ALA A 9 22.07 -25.83 51.21
CA ALA A 9 20.84 -25.15 51.73
C ALA A 9 20.39 -23.90 50.91
N GLY A 10 19.16 -23.79 50.38
CA GLY A 10 17.97 -24.64 50.40
C GLY A 10 16.70 -23.83 50.65
N LYS A 11 15.68 -24.00 49.76
CA LYS A 11 14.26 -23.55 49.79
C LYS A 11 13.96 -22.17 49.16
N ALA A 12 12.84 -21.88 48.51
CA ALA A 12 11.85 -22.60 47.68
C ALA A 12 10.72 -21.58 47.37
N VAL A 13 10.20 -21.58 46.14
CA VAL A 13 8.80 -21.24 45.74
C VAL A 13 8.36 -19.76 45.76
N ARG A 14 8.09 -19.17 44.58
CA ARG A 14 6.73 -18.90 44.01
C ARG A 14 6.80 -18.07 42.71
N ARG A 15 6.01 -18.47 41.71
CA ARG A 15 5.65 -17.66 40.53
C ARG A 15 4.68 -16.55 40.93
N ALA A 16 4.87 -15.34 40.41
CA ALA A 16 3.82 -14.39 40.04
C ALA A 16 4.45 -13.27 39.20
N GLY A 17 3.86 -12.95 38.05
CA GLY A 17 4.31 -11.85 37.20
C GLY A 17 3.83 -10.49 37.69
N ALA A 18 4.49 -9.44 37.22
CA ALA A 18 3.90 -8.11 37.05
C ALA A 18 4.83 -7.29 36.14
N LEU A 19 4.24 -6.70 35.09
CA LEU A 19 4.79 -5.56 34.36
C LEU A 19 5.05 -4.41 35.34
N THR A 20 6.20 -3.75 35.22
CA THR A 20 6.36 -2.35 35.63
C THR A 20 7.38 -1.64 34.74
N LEU A 21 6.94 -0.54 34.14
CA LEU A 21 7.78 0.51 33.54
C LEU A 21 8.82 0.98 34.56
N ALA A 22 10.08 1.09 34.14
CA ALA A 22 11.11 1.79 34.91
C ALA A 22 11.73 2.91 34.05
N ALA A 23 11.40 4.14 34.39
CA ALA A 23 12.15 5.33 34.00
C ALA A 23 13.52 5.29 34.71
N ALA A 24 14.60 5.41 33.94
CA ALA A 24 15.96 5.53 34.48
C ALA A 24 16.37 7.00 34.54
N THR A 25 16.55 7.50 35.76
CA THR A 25 17.19 8.78 36.07
C THR A 25 18.70 8.68 35.83
N VAL A 26 19.24 9.63 35.06
CA VAL A 26 20.69 9.78 34.83
C VAL A 26 21.30 10.62 35.96
N ALA A 27 22.24 10.04 36.71
CA ALA A 27 23.10 10.80 37.61
C ALA A 27 24.35 11.26 36.84
N ALA A 28 24.49 12.59 36.67
CA ALA A 28 25.63 13.21 36.03
C ALA A 28 26.81 13.35 37.00
N GLY A 29 27.89 12.60 36.75
CA GLY A 29 29.22 12.88 37.29
C GLY A 29 30.02 13.67 36.25
N VAL A 30 30.36 14.92 36.56
CA VAL A 30 31.16 15.80 35.71
C VAL A 30 32.63 15.37 35.78
N LEU A 31 33.10 14.66 34.75
CA LEU A 31 34.50 14.70 34.34
C LEU A 31 34.62 15.72 33.21
N THR A 32 35.38 16.80 33.43
CA THR A 32 35.80 17.71 32.37
C THR A 32 36.87 17.03 31.51
N ALA A 33 36.43 16.12 30.64
CA ALA A 33 37.20 15.76 29.46
C ALA A 33 36.92 16.86 28.42
N THR A 34 37.95 17.57 27.97
CA THR A 34 37.87 18.35 26.73
C THR A 34 37.64 17.34 25.60
N ALA A 35 36.37 17.10 25.25
CA ALA A 35 36.01 16.23 24.15
C ALA A 35 36.62 16.83 22.87
N ALA A 36 37.55 16.10 22.26
CA ALA A 36 37.90 16.41 20.88
C ALA A 36 36.64 16.18 20.02
N PRO A 37 36.38 17.03 19.02
CA PRO A 37 35.25 16.82 18.13
C PRO A 37 35.36 15.46 17.44
N ALA A 38 34.20 14.83 17.19
CA ALA A 38 34.15 13.60 16.40
C ALA A 38 34.67 13.86 14.98
N ALA A 39 35.27 12.84 14.35
CA ALA A 39 35.85 12.97 13.02
C ALA A 39 34.79 13.10 11.90
N ALA A 40 33.54 12.71 12.15
CA ALA A 40 32.39 13.18 11.40
C ALA A 40 31.44 13.92 12.34
N GLU A 41 31.04 15.11 11.96
CA GLU A 41 30.08 15.93 12.70
C GLU A 41 28.81 16.06 11.87
N VAL A 42 27.83 15.22 12.22
CA VAL A 42 26.52 15.18 11.59
C VAL A 42 25.66 16.29 12.21
N VAL A 43 25.57 17.42 11.53
CA VAL A 43 24.69 18.53 11.95
C VAL A 43 23.26 18.21 11.53
N GLU A 44 23.08 17.76 10.29
CA GLU A 44 21.83 17.19 9.79
C GLU A 44 22.13 15.85 9.08
N PRO A 45 21.56 14.73 9.54
CA PRO A 45 21.76 13.44 8.86
C PRO A 45 21.14 13.47 7.46
N PHE A 46 21.75 12.73 6.53
CA PHE A 46 21.15 12.53 5.21
C PHE A 46 19.75 11.93 5.34
N ALA A 47 18.78 12.67 4.84
CA ALA A 47 17.38 12.27 4.84
C ALA A 47 16.82 12.30 3.42
N LYS A 48 15.97 11.32 3.12
CA LYS A 48 15.42 11.06 1.80
C LYS A 48 14.51 12.22 1.38
N ARG A 49 14.67 12.67 0.13
CA ARG A 49 13.88 13.72 -0.54
C ARG A 49 13.08 13.16 -1.72
N TYR A 50 13.61 12.10 -2.33
CA TYR A 50 13.00 11.40 -3.45
C TYR A 50 13.30 9.90 -3.34
N ASP A 51 12.32 9.06 -3.66
CA ASP A 51 12.41 7.60 -3.72
C ASP A 51 11.27 7.06 -4.57
N GLU A 52 11.56 6.87 -5.85
CA GLU A 52 10.60 6.35 -6.79
C GLU A 52 11.23 5.31 -7.71
N SER A 53 10.37 4.54 -8.37
CA SER A 53 10.76 3.60 -9.41
C SER A 53 10.13 4.00 -10.72
N LEU A 54 10.95 4.27 -11.71
CA LEU A 54 10.52 4.87 -12.97
C LEU A 54 11.40 4.43 -14.15
N TYR A 55 10.89 4.62 -15.36
CA TYR A 55 11.70 4.51 -16.57
C TYR A 55 12.38 5.85 -16.82
N GLY A 56 13.59 6.00 -16.31
CA GLY A 56 14.32 7.26 -16.35
C GLY A 56 15.47 7.26 -15.37
N ASP A 57 16.05 8.43 -15.14
CA ASP A 57 17.25 8.59 -14.33
C ASP A 57 17.35 10.03 -13.80
N PHE A 58 18.51 10.40 -13.24
CA PHE A 58 18.79 11.79 -12.87
C PHE A 58 19.97 12.40 -13.65
N LYS A 59 20.02 13.73 -13.64
CA LYS A 59 21.18 14.55 -13.98
C LYS A 59 21.52 15.43 -12.79
N THR A 60 22.80 15.57 -12.48
CA THR A 60 23.29 16.54 -11.49
C THR A 60 24.17 17.54 -12.22
N ILE A 61 23.94 18.82 -11.96
CA ILE A 61 24.79 19.92 -12.41
C ILE A 61 25.10 20.83 -11.22
N GLY A 62 26.08 21.70 -11.34
CA GLY A 62 26.31 22.75 -10.36
C GLY A 62 27.21 23.86 -10.90
N ASN A 63 27.44 24.88 -10.07
CA ASN A 63 28.44 25.89 -10.32
C ASN A 63 28.81 26.62 -9.01
N THR A 64 30.01 27.19 -8.98
CA THR A 64 30.44 28.11 -7.93
C THR A 64 29.84 29.50 -8.13
N VAL A 65 29.80 30.30 -7.07
CA VAL A 65 29.50 31.74 -7.09
C VAL A 65 30.68 32.57 -6.58
N LEU A 66 31.87 31.97 -6.52
CA LEU A 66 33.12 32.61 -6.15
C LEU A 66 34.15 32.46 -7.29
N ASP A 67 35.12 33.38 -7.33
CA ASP A 67 36.25 33.37 -8.25
C ASP A 67 37.51 33.94 -7.57
N CYS A 68 38.64 33.71 -8.21
CA CYS A 68 39.95 34.20 -7.82
C CYS A 68 40.00 35.71 -7.56
N PRO A 69 40.91 36.16 -6.68
CA PRO A 69 41.19 37.57 -6.50
C PRO A 69 41.77 38.18 -7.79
N THR A 70 41.57 39.49 -7.96
CA THR A 70 42.16 40.27 -9.07
C THR A 70 43.50 40.91 -8.70
N SER A 71 43.88 40.89 -7.43
CA SER A 71 45.13 41.45 -6.92
C SER A 71 45.55 40.80 -5.59
N PRO A 72 46.85 40.82 -5.25
CA PRO A 72 48.00 41.16 -6.09
C PRO A 72 48.13 40.28 -7.35
N ALA A 73 48.79 40.78 -8.41
CA ALA A 73 48.76 40.14 -9.73
C ALA A 73 49.37 38.72 -9.77
N ASP A 74 50.39 38.48 -8.95
CA ASP A 74 51.02 37.17 -8.77
C ASP A 74 50.10 36.19 -8.03
N VAL A 75 49.36 36.66 -7.01
CA VAL A 75 48.34 35.87 -6.31
C VAL A 75 47.18 35.53 -7.25
N ALA A 76 46.69 36.51 -8.01
CA ALA A 76 45.66 36.32 -9.03
C ALA A 76 46.09 35.29 -10.08
N ALA A 77 47.33 35.39 -10.60
CA ALA A 77 47.88 34.45 -11.57
C ALA A 77 48.00 33.03 -11.00
N ALA A 78 48.47 32.88 -9.76
CA ALA A 78 48.56 31.59 -9.08
C ALA A 78 47.19 30.97 -8.83
N CYS A 79 46.17 31.78 -8.51
CA CYS A 79 44.80 31.30 -8.38
C CYS A 79 44.24 30.83 -9.72
N LYS A 80 44.42 31.60 -10.80
CA LYS A 80 44.00 31.18 -12.15
C LYS A 80 44.73 29.93 -12.65
N GLU A 81 46.00 29.74 -12.27
CA GLU A 81 46.71 28.47 -12.50
C GLU A 81 46.04 27.30 -11.74
N THR A 82 45.66 27.54 -10.48
CA THR A 82 44.98 26.53 -9.65
C THR A 82 43.60 26.16 -10.22
N GLN A 83 42.84 27.13 -10.75
CA GLN A 83 41.56 26.88 -11.43
C GLN A 83 41.68 26.02 -12.71
N GLN A 84 42.89 25.94 -13.28
CA GLN A 84 43.22 25.04 -14.39
C GLN A 84 43.70 23.66 -13.91
N ALA A 85 43.51 23.33 -12.61
CA ALA A 85 44.00 22.10 -12.00
C ALA A 85 45.53 21.92 -12.08
N LYS A 86 46.26 23.04 -11.94
CA LYS A 86 47.74 23.09 -11.96
C LYS A 86 48.28 23.71 -10.67
N GLY A 87 49.61 23.66 -10.52
CA GLY A 87 50.28 24.17 -9.32
C GLY A 87 50.10 23.26 -8.11
N THR A 88 50.34 23.82 -6.92
CA THR A 88 50.31 23.09 -5.63
C THR A 88 49.45 23.77 -4.57
N LYS A 89 48.67 24.78 -4.97
CA LYS A 89 47.82 25.58 -4.07
C LYS A 89 46.38 25.05 -4.10
N ASN A 90 45.60 25.46 -3.12
CA ASN A 90 44.16 25.24 -3.02
C ASN A 90 43.45 26.56 -2.66
N ASN A 91 42.13 26.56 -2.54
CA ASN A 91 41.29 27.70 -2.15
C ASN A 91 41.76 28.36 -0.84
N ASN A 92 42.26 27.59 0.13
CA ASN A 92 42.82 28.09 1.40
C ASN A 92 43.98 29.10 1.21
N ASN A 93 44.58 29.15 0.02
CA ASN A 93 45.65 30.07 -0.33
C ASN A 93 45.18 31.41 -0.90
N PHE A 94 43.89 31.60 -1.15
CA PHE A 94 43.37 32.77 -1.86
C PHE A 94 42.21 33.43 -1.13
N ILE A 95 42.07 34.75 -1.35
CA ILE A 95 40.87 35.51 -0.98
C ILE A 95 39.87 35.33 -2.12
N GLU A 96 38.94 34.39 -1.94
CA GLU A 96 37.90 34.11 -2.91
C GLU A 96 36.90 35.27 -2.96
N ARG A 97 36.50 35.66 -4.17
CA ARG A 97 35.69 36.85 -4.47
C ARG A 97 34.35 36.44 -5.06
N ARG A 98 33.29 37.07 -4.57
CA ARG A 98 31.94 36.89 -5.10
C ARG A 98 31.84 37.30 -6.56
N ILE A 99 31.11 36.52 -7.34
CA ILE A 99 30.81 36.80 -8.75
C ILE A 99 29.31 36.80 -9.00
N ASP A 100 28.87 37.62 -9.95
CA ASP A 100 27.46 37.75 -10.33
C ASP A 100 27.36 37.69 -11.86
N THR A 101 27.41 36.46 -12.39
CA THR A 101 27.61 36.20 -13.83
C THR A 101 26.38 35.68 -14.54
N ALA A 102 25.26 35.44 -13.82
CA ALA A 102 24.08 34.81 -14.40
C ALA A 102 23.16 35.73 -15.20
N GLY A 103 23.38 37.05 -15.12
CA GLY A 103 22.52 38.04 -15.78
C GLY A 103 21.06 37.97 -15.29
N LEU A 104 20.88 37.72 -14.00
CA LEU A 104 19.61 37.81 -13.29
C LEU A 104 19.40 39.23 -12.78
N THR A 105 18.15 39.65 -12.60
CA THR A 105 17.84 41.05 -12.28
C THR A 105 17.83 41.28 -10.78
N GLY A 106 18.69 42.19 -10.29
CA GLY A 106 18.68 42.59 -8.88
C GLY A 106 19.15 41.50 -7.92
N THR A 107 19.87 40.50 -8.42
CA THR A 107 20.50 39.45 -7.63
C THR A 107 21.94 39.81 -7.27
N PHE A 108 22.57 38.96 -6.49
CA PHE A 108 24.01 38.90 -6.26
C PHE A 108 24.45 37.43 -6.29
N ASP A 109 25.76 37.18 -6.26
CA ASP A 109 26.36 35.84 -6.12
C ASP A 109 25.64 34.80 -7.01
N SER A 110 25.84 34.93 -8.32
CA SER A 110 25.11 34.17 -9.32
C SER A 110 26.02 33.56 -10.37
N SER A 111 25.59 32.42 -10.90
CA SER A 111 26.26 31.72 -11.99
C SER A 111 25.28 30.87 -12.80
N THR A 112 25.75 30.35 -13.93
CA THR A 112 24.93 29.53 -14.84
C THR A 112 25.48 28.12 -15.02
N GLY A 113 24.58 27.17 -15.13
CA GLY A 113 24.86 25.81 -15.56
C GLY A 113 23.92 25.39 -16.68
N GLN A 114 24.06 24.15 -17.15
CA GLN A 114 23.28 23.62 -18.25
C GLN A 114 22.99 22.14 -18.06
N VAL A 115 21.70 21.79 -18.11
CA VAL A 115 21.22 20.41 -18.00
C VAL A 115 20.60 19.97 -19.32
N THR A 116 20.79 18.71 -19.71
CA THR A 116 20.11 18.12 -20.87
C THR A 116 19.21 17.00 -20.40
N VAL A 117 17.90 17.26 -20.38
CA VAL A 117 16.87 16.23 -20.19
C VAL A 117 16.68 15.49 -21.50
N PRO A 118 16.69 14.14 -21.53
CA PRO A 118 16.51 13.38 -22.77
C PRO A 118 15.23 13.72 -23.54
N PRO A 119 15.24 13.62 -24.88
CA PRO A 119 14.09 13.99 -25.69
C PRO A 119 12.86 13.13 -25.37
N GLY A 120 11.71 13.79 -25.22
CA GLY A 120 10.42 13.13 -24.92
C GLY A 120 10.28 12.63 -23.48
N ALA A 121 11.28 12.84 -22.61
CA ALA A 121 11.11 12.65 -21.18
C ALA A 121 10.33 13.81 -20.56
N THR A 122 9.82 13.59 -19.35
CA THR A 122 9.29 14.65 -18.48
C THR A 122 10.18 14.78 -17.25
N VAL A 123 10.24 15.97 -16.65
CA VAL A 123 10.87 16.14 -15.34
C VAL A 123 9.88 15.67 -14.28
N ASP A 124 10.23 14.61 -13.55
CA ASP A 124 9.43 14.10 -12.44
C ASP A 124 9.71 14.86 -11.15
N TYR A 125 10.98 15.23 -10.95
CA TYR A 125 11.45 15.91 -9.75
C TYR A 125 12.69 16.74 -10.05
N ALA A 126 12.78 17.94 -9.49
CA ALA A 126 14.02 18.73 -9.50
C ALA A 126 14.24 19.39 -8.14
N ARG A 127 15.46 19.28 -7.61
CA ARG A 127 15.81 19.90 -6.32
C ARG A 127 17.10 20.67 -6.41
N LEU A 128 17.03 21.94 -6.03
CA LEU A 128 18.16 22.85 -5.92
C LEU A 128 18.76 22.71 -4.52
N PHE A 129 20.09 22.63 -4.47
CA PHE A 129 20.89 22.66 -3.26
C PHE A 129 21.86 23.83 -3.36
N TRP A 130 22.12 24.53 -2.27
CA TRP A 130 23.10 25.60 -2.22
C TRP A 130 23.74 25.68 -0.84
N GLY A 131 24.93 26.26 -0.75
CA GLY A 131 25.70 26.25 0.48
C GLY A 131 27.10 26.81 0.31
N GLY A 132 27.84 26.78 1.41
CA GLY A 132 29.19 27.33 1.49
C GLY A 132 29.61 27.61 2.93
N ASN A 133 30.69 28.37 3.11
CA ASN A 133 31.06 28.86 4.43
C ASN A 133 30.00 29.83 4.95
N ALA A 134 29.69 29.75 6.25
CA ALA A 134 28.81 30.68 6.95
C ALA A 134 29.53 31.97 7.40
N GLY A 135 30.75 32.21 6.91
CA GLY A 135 31.57 33.40 7.22
C GLY A 135 32.12 33.44 8.65
N THR A 136 32.06 32.33 9.40
CA THR A 136 32.58 32.28 10.78
C THR A 136 33.42 31.03 11.03
N HIS A 137 34.38 31.15 11.95
CA HIS A 137 35.28 30.08 12.33
C HIS A 137 35.51 30.12 13.85
N ARG A 138 35.43 28.96 14.52
CA ARG A 138 35.73 28.86 15.95
C ARG A 138 37.14 28.33 16.21
N PHE A 139 37.86 29.02 17.09
CA PHE A 139 39.13 28.55 17.66
C PHE A 139 39.07 28.63 19.18
N GLY A 140 39.05 27.47 19.84
CA GLY A 140 38.88 27.39 21.29
C GLY A 140 37.51 27.94 21.69
N ASN A 141 37.50 29.06 22.42
CA ASN A 141 36.27 29.73 22.86
C ASN A 141 35.92 30.98 22.04
N THR A 142 36.73 31.33 21.04
CA THR A 142 36.54 32.52 20.21
C THR A 142 35.94 32.13 18.87
N VAL A 143 34.90 32.85 18.44
CA VAL A 143 34.38 32.82 17.07
C VAL A 143 34.87 34.08 16.36
N ARG A 144 35.37 33.92 15.14
CA ARG A 144 35.87 35.00 14.29
C ARG A 144 35.13 35.01 12.96
N ASP A 145 35.03 36.17 12.33
CA ASP A 145 34.37 36.35 11.03
C ASP A 145 35.32 36.02 9.88
N ILE A 146 35.79 34.77 9.81
CA ILE A 146 36.70 34.24 8.78
C ILE A 146 36.21 32.88 8.29
N CYS A 147 36.55 32.49 7.06
CA CYS A 147 36.28 31.14 6.55
C CYS A 147 37.39 30.16 6.91
N ASP A 148 38.66 30.55 6.78
CA ASP A 148 39.81 29.69 7.07
C ASP A 148 40.91 30.40 7.88
N LEU A 149 41.74 29.61 8.57
CA LEU A 149 42.89 30.04 9.35
C LEU A 149 44.15 30.05 8.47
N ASN A 150 44.43 31.17 7.79
CA ASN A 150 45.74 31.36 7.15
C ASN A 150 46.48 32.64 7.56
N ARG A 151 47.83 32.57 7.52
CA ARG A 151 48.75 33.46 8.26
C ARG A 151 48.87 34.91 7.76
N GLU A 152 48.41 35.22 6.55
CA GLU A 152 48.69 36.52 5.89
C GLU A 152 47.60 37.59 6.03
N GLY A 153 46.47 37.30 6.70
CA GLY A 153 45.40 38.30 6.79
C GLY A 153 44.56 38.27 8.06
N ASN A 154 43.92 37.14 8.40
CA ASN A 154 42.84 37.10 9.40
C ASN A 154 41.83 38.27 9.27
N GLU A 155 41.72 38.88 8.09
CA GLU A 155 40.81 39.98 7.82
C GLU A 155 39.38 39.43 7.86
N PRO A 156 38.43 40.16 8.46
CA PRO A 156 37.04 39.75 8.44
C PRO A 156 36.54 39.53 7.01
N VAL A 157 35.69 38.52 6.84
CA VAL A 157 34.99 38.30 5.56
C VAL A 157 34.11 39.51 5.21
N ASP A 158 33.90 39.70 3.90
CA ASP A 158 32.82 40.56 3.38
C ASP A 158 31.59 39.68 3.08
N PRO A 159 30.57 39.66 3.96
CA PRO A 159 29.40 38.80 3.77
C PRO A 159 28.50 39.29 2.65
N ALA A 160 27.84 38.36 1.96
CA ALA A 160 26.76 38.71 1.04
C ALA A 160 25.56 39.34 1.78
N PRO A 161 24.71 40.11 1.06
CA PRO A 161 23.49 40.65 1.64
C PRO A 161 22.58 39.57 2.24
N GLY A 162 22.04 39.83 3.43
CA GLY A 162 21.11 38.92 4.11
C GLY A 162 21.78 37.90 5.03
N ASP A 163 21.13 36.76 5.24
CA ASP A 163 21.59 35.68 6.11
C ASP A 163 21.56 34.34 5.35
N PRO A 164 22.58 33.47 5.48
CA PRO A 164 22.67 32.25 4.68
C PRO A 164 21.49 31.28 4.86
N LEU A 165 20.75 31.36 5.98
CA LEU A 165 19.61 30.48 6.23
C LEU A 165 18.28 31.03 5.72
N THR A 166 18.21 32.33 5.41
CA THR A 166 16.94 32.98 5.02
C THR A 166 16.99 33.67 3.65
N THR A 167 18.18 33.92 3.10
CA THR A 167 18.32 34.46 1.76
C THR A 167 17.79 33.44 0.74
N ALA A 168 16.76 33.85 0.01
CA ALA A 168 16.09 33.04 -0.99
C ALA A 168 16.82 33.12 -2.34
N PRO A 169 17.25 31.99 -2.93
CA PRO A 169 17.79 31.98 -4.28
C PRO A 169 16.77 32.46 -5.32
N VAL A 170 17.28 32.91 -6.46
CA VAL A 170 16.48 33.16 -7.67
C VAL A 170 16.93 32.19 -8.75
N ILE A 171 15.99 31.52 -9.40
CA ILE A 171 16.25 30.56 -10.48
C ILE A 171 15.54 30.99 -11.78
N ARG A 172 16.23 30.84 -12.91
CA ARG A 172 15.66 30.95 -14.26
C ARG A 172 16.08 29.74 -15.07
N VAL A 173 15.10 29.05 -15.66
CA VAL A 173 15.30 27.84 -16.47
C VAL A 173 14.85 28.15 -17.90
N ASP A 174 15.67 27.76 -18.89
CA ASP A 174 15.35 27.82 -20.32
C ASP A 174 14.92 29.21 -20.84
N GLY A 175 15.53 30.27 -20.30
CA GLY A 175 15.16 31.66 -20.63
C GLY A 175 13.74 32.07 -20.19
N GLY A 176 13.10 31.28 -19.33
CA GLY A 176 11.80 31.55 -18.74
C GLY A 176 11.82 32.70 -17.72
N ALA A 177 10.78 32.78 -16.89
CA ALA A 177 10.69 33.78 -15.83
C ALA A 177 11.71 33.52 -14.71
N GLU A 178 12.20 34.60 -14.09
CA GLU A 178 12.97 34.53 -12.86
C GLU A 178 12.02 34.22 -11.69
N ASN A 179 12.31 33.15 -10.94
CA ASN A 179 11.48 32.68 -9.83
C ASN A 179 12.28 32.72 -8.53
N THR A 180 11.73 33.37 -7.50
CA THR A 180 12.28 33.29 -6.14
C THR A 180 11.99 31.90 -5.55
N VAL A 181 13.05 31.21 -5.13
CA VAL A 181 12.99 29.88 -4.53
C VAL A 181 12.70 29.99 -3.05
N SER A 182 11.60 29.37 -2.59
CA SER A 182 11.29 29.31 -1.17
C SER A 182 12.20 28.29 -0.47
N VAL A 183 12.95 28.74 0.53
CA VAL A 183 13.84 27.90 1.32
C VAL A 183 13.02 26.85 2.09
N GLN A 184 13.23 25.56 1.80
CA GLN A 184 12.49 24.47 2.45
C GLN A 184 13.24 23.88 3.63
N ASN A 185 14.54 23.68 3.47
CA ASN A 185 15.42 23.22 4.53
C ASN A 185 16.73 24.01 4.45
N ALA A 186 17.20 24.50 5.59
CA ALA A 186 18.46 25.23 5.71
C ALA A 186 19.05 25.01 7.09
N VAL A 187 20.33 24.69 7.14
CA VAL A 187 21.04 24.38 8.37
C VAL A 187 22.42 25.00 8.35
N ARG A 188 22.86 25.48 9.52
CA ARG A 188 24.20 26.03 9.74
C ARG A 188 24.91 25.17 10.77
N THR A 189 26.21 24.99 10.59
CA THR A 189 27.10 24.49 11.64
C THR A 189 26.91 25.31 12.92
N PRO A 190 26.68 24.68 14.09
CA PRO A 190 26.52 25.41 15.35
C PRO A 190 27.77 26.20 15.71
N ASN A 191 27.63 27.41 16.26
CA ASN A 191 28.77 28.24 16.67
C ASN A 191 29.67 27.61 17.75
N ALA A 192 29.24 26.51 18.38
CA ALA A 192 30.00 25.73 19.36
C ALA A 192 31.04 24.79 18.72
N THR A 193 30.86 24.49 17.43
CA THR A 193 31.70 23.60 16.62
C THR A 193 33.09 24.20 16.44
N GLN A 194 34.15 23.39 16.51
CA GLN A 194 35.50 23.87 16.21
C GLN A 194 35.75 23.95 14.70
N GLY A 195 36.60 24.88 14.27
CA GLY A 195 36.96 25.02 12.86
C GLY A 195 36.00 25.94 12.08
N PRO A 196 36.02 25.85 10.74
CA PRO A 196 35.10 26.60 9.89
C PRO A 196 33.65 26.19 10.12
N HIS A 197 32.74 27.17 10.06
CA HIS A 197 31.31 26.93 10.02
C HIS A 197 30.82 27.04 8.57
N TYR A 198 29.87 26.17 8.25
CA TYR A 198 29.24 26.08 6.94
C TYR A 198 27.74 26.21 7.07
N TYR A 199 27.08 26.41 5.95
CA TYR A 199 25.65 26.24 5.84
C TYR A 199 25.32 25.46 4.57
N THR A 200 24.20 24.75 4.59
CA THR A 200 23.60 24.13 3.41
C THR A 200 22.11 24.35 3.45
N ALA A 201 21.52 24.47 2.27
CA ALA A 201 20.10 24.67 2.10
C ALA A 201 19.62 24.03 0.80
N GLU A 202 18.31 23.78 0.74
CA GLU A 202 17.70 23.07 -0.38
C GLU A 202 16.22 23.42 -0.55
N ALA A 203 15.73 23.24 -1.77
CA ALA A 203 14.34 23.43 -2.12
C ALA A 203 13.95 22.61 -3.36
N ASP A 204 12.73 22.07 -3.36
CA ASP A 204 12.08 21.57 -4.55
C ASP A 204 11.82 22.73 -5.54
N VAL A 205 12.30 22.55 -6.77
CA VAL A 205 12.17 23.50 -7.89
C VAL A 205 11.58 22.81 -9.12
N THR A 206 10.86 21.70 -8.95
CA THR A 206 10.24 20.93 -10.05
C THR A 206 9.37 21.83 -10.93
N ASP A 207 8.64 22.77 -10.33
CA ASP A 207 7.79 23.70 -11.07
C ASP A 207 8.56 24.65 -12.00
N ALA A 208 9.83 24.94 -11.71
CA ALA A 208 10.67 25.76 -12.59
C ALA A 208 11.00 25.05 -13.92
N PHE A 209 10.82 23.73 -13.99
CA PHE A 209 11.03 22.93 -15.20
C PHE A 209 9.75 22.70 -16.02
N GLN A 210 8.60 23.25 -15.60
CA GLN A 210 7.37 23.14 -16.37
C GLN A 210 7.53 23.81 -17.74
N GLY A 211 7.40 23.02 -18.80
CA GLY A 211 7.53 23.50 -20.19
C GLY A 211 8.97 23.70 -20.67
N ALA A 212 9.98 23.34 -19.86
CA ALA A 212 11.38 23.37 -20.30
C ALA A 212 11.61 22.43 -21.49
N THR A 213 12.46 22.85 -22.43
CA THR A 213 12.80 22.07 -23.62
C THR A 213 13.50 20.76 -23.25
N THR A 214 13.21 19.67 -23.97
CA THR A 214 13.90 18.39 -23.82
C THR A 214 14.63 18.00 -25.10
N GLY A 215 15.69 17.21 -24.99
CA GLY A 215 16.54 16.79 -26.10
C GLY A 215 17.62 17.78 -26.50
N SER A 216 17.62 18.98 -25.93
CA SER A 216 18.66 19.98 -26.11
C SER A 216 19.16 20.52 -24.76
N PRO A 217 20.37 21.08 -24.71
CA PRO A 217 20.88 21.70 -23.51
C PRO A 217 20.03 22.91 -23.05
N VAL A 218 19.61 22.92 -21.79
CA VAL A 218 18.80 23.96 -21.14
C VAL A 218 19.66 24.71 -20.13
N GLU A 219 19.79 26.03 -20.30
CA GLU A 219 20.48 26.87 -19.33
C GLU A 219 19.66 27.00 -18.03
N VAL A 220 20.38 26.93 -16.91
CA VAL A 220 19.87 27.22 -15.58
C VAL A 220 20.72 28.31 -14.97
N ALA A 221 20.12 29.45 -14.68
CA ALA A 221 20.74 30.56 -13.96
C ALA A 221 20.27 30.54 -12.51
N VAL A 222 21.20 30.60 -11.56
CA VAL A 222 20.91 30.66 -10.12
C VAL A 222 21.65 31.85 -9.52
N GLY A 223 20.93 32.69 -8.79
CA GLY A 223 21.47 33.84 -8.06
C GLY A 223 20.94 33.93 -6.64
N ASN A 224 21.41 34.94 -5.91
CA ASN A 224 21.21 35.09 -4.46
C ASN A 224 21.73 33.88 -3.66
N VAL A 225 22.78 33.21 -4.15
CA VAL A 225 23.45 32.16 -3.39
C VAL A 225 24.38 32.83 -2.40
N TRP A 226 23.97 32.94 -1.14
CA TRP A 226 24.74 33.66 -0.12
C TRP A 226 26.16 33.10 0.03
N ALA A 227 27.20 33.85 -0.32
CA ALA A 227 28.58 33.45 -0.05
C ALA A 227 29.38 34.64 0.46
N PRO A 228 30.29 34.48 1.43
CA PRO A 228 31.20 35.55 1.81
C PRO A 228 32.39 35.64 0.86
N THR A 229 32.87 36.86 0.62
CA THR A 229 34.23 37.08 0.10
C THR A 229 35.24 36.97 1.25
N GLY A 230 36.27 36.17 1.09
CA GLY A 230 37.27 35.97 2.14
C GLY A 230 38.27 34.86 1.86
N GLN A 231 39.29 34.77 2.71
CA GLN A 231 40.34 33.76 2.60
C GLN A 231 39.75 32.34 2.75
N GLY A 232 39.93 31.49 1.73
CA GLY A 232 39.47 30.10 1.74
C GLY A 232 37.96 29.92 1.80
N CYS A 233 37.18 30.96 1.47
CA CYS A 233 35.73 30.84 1.45
C CYS A 233 35.28 30.01 0.24
N VAL A 234 34.29 29.14 0.45
CA VAL A 234 33.61 28.36 -0.58
C VAL A 234 32.12 28.72 -0.64
N GLY A 235 31.52 28.64 -1.82
CA GLY A 235 30.12 28.93 -2.06
C GLY A 235 29.66 28.51 -3.47
N GLY A 236 28.49 27.89 -3.56
CA GLY A 236 27.94 27.45 -4.84
C GLY A 236 26.57 26.79 -4.72
N TRP A 237 26.11 26.24 -5.85
CA TRP A 237 24.84 25.53 -5.95
C TRP A 237 24.99 24.27 -6.79
N SER A 238 24.13 23.30 -6.52
CA SER A 238 23.91 22.13 -7.36
C SER A 238 22.43 21.89 -7.59
N LEU A 239 22.11 21.25 -8.70
CA LEU A 239 20.74 20.91 -9.10
C LEU A 239 20.71 19.46 -9.52
N THR A 240 19.82 18.68 -8.91
CA THR A 240 19.53 17.32 -9.37
C THR A 240 18.15 17.28 -10.01
N VAL A 241 18.08 16.92 -11.29
CA VAL A 241 16.87 16.78 -12.10
C VAL A 241 16.63 15.30 -12.40
N VAL A 242 15.55 14.74 -11.87
CA VAL A 242 15.05 13.40 -12.18
C VAL A 242 14.10 13.50 -13.36
N TYR A 243 14.38 12.75 -14.42
CA TYR A 243 13.55 12.66 -15.62
C TYR A 243 12.92 11.27 -15.74
N LYS A 244 11.76 11.19 -16.39
CA LYS A 244 11.05 9.93 -16.62
C LYS A 244 10.33 9.85 -17.97
N TYR A 245 10.03 8.63 -18.34
CA TYR A 245 9.08 8.21 -19.37
C TYR A 245 7.95 7.40 -18.71
N ASP A 246 6.77 7.38 -19.34
CA ASP A 246 5.61 6.60 -18.86
C ASP A 246 5.83 5.07 -18.95
N GLY A 247 6.80 4.65 -19.77
CA GLY A 247 7.19 3.26 -19.98
C GLY A 247 8.61 3.15 -20.53
N PRO A 248 9.06 1.93 -20.89
CA PRO A 248 10.40 1.71 -21.42
C PRO A 248 10.69 2.58 -22.65
N ASN A 249 11.81 3.29 -22.63
CA ASN A 249 12.33 4.01 -23.79
C ASN A 249 13.66 3.37 -24.21
N GLU A 250 13.71 2.76 -25.39
CA GLU A 250 14.86 1.92 -25.80
C GLU A 250 16.22 2.63 -25.78
N GLN A 251 16.23 3.96 -25.97
CA GLN A 251 17.47 4.72 -26.08
C GLN A 251 17.89 5.38 -24.77
N TYR A 252 16.94 5.94 -24.01
CA TYR A 252 17.25 6.81 -22.87
C TYR A 252 16.81 6.27 -21.52
N ALA A 253 15.90 5.29 -21.49
CA ALA A 253 15.42 4.64 -20.28
C ALA A 253 14.90 3.22 -20.57
N PRO A 254 15.77 2.31 -21.07
CA PRO A 254 15.34 0.98 -21.49
C PRO A 254 14.93 0.11 -20.31
N ASP A 255 15.48 0.41 -19.14
CA ASP A 255 15.29 -0.33 -17.91
C ASP A 255 14.65 0.57 -16.85
N ARG A 256 13.83 -0.04 -16.00
CA ARG A 256 13.28 0.64 -14.84
C ARG A 256 14.38 0.81 -13.80
N ARG A 257 14.39 1.94 -13.12
CA ARG A 257 15.39 2.27 -12.10
C ARG A 257 14.70 2.72 -10.83
N ASN A 258 15.22 2.28 -9.69
CA ASN A 258 14.92 2.93 -8.42
C ASN A 258 15.87 4.11 -8.28
N VAL A 259 15.30 5.31 -8.20
CA VAL A 259 16.02 6.57 -8.08
C VAL A 259 15.77 7.15 -6.70
N TYR A 260 16.85 7.49 -6.02
CA TYR A 260 16.85 8.03 -4.68
C TYR A 260 17.63 9.35 -4.64
N LEU A 261 17.13 10.32 -3.86
CA LEU A 261 17.84 11.56 -3.56
C LEU A 261 17.78 11.83 -2.06
N TRP A 262 18.90 12.22 -1.47
CA TRP A 262 19.01 12.65 -0.08
C TRP A 262 19.62 14.05 0.01
N GLY A 263 19.18 14.80 1.02
CA GLY A 263 19.80 16.05 1.45
C GLY A 263 20.31 15.93 2.88
N GLY A 264 21.35 16.66 3.24
CA GLY A 264 21.92 16.68 4.58
C GLY A 264 22.97 17.78 4.80
N HIS A 265 23.61 17.75 5.97
CA HIS A 265 24.72 18.62 6.34
C HIS A 265 25.67 17.88 7.27
N VAL A 266 26.77 17.40 6.72
CA VAL A 266 27.77 16.68 7.49
C VAL A 266 29.12 17.33 7.29
N ILE A 267 29.85 17.58 8.37
CA ILE A 267 31.23 18.05 8.30
C ILE A 267 32.11 16.81 8.42
N GLN A 268 32.71 16.41 7.30
CA GLN A 268 33.55 15.23 7.20
C GLN A 268 35.01 15.63 7.43
N ARG A 269 35.57 15.30 8.59
CA ARG A 269 36.92 15.70 8.99
C ARG A 269 37.95 14.58 8.80
N SER A 270 39.21 14.99 8.72
CA SER A 270 40.36 14.11 8.62
C SER A 270 40.52 13.20 9.84
N THR A 271 40.76 11.93 9.57
CA THR A 271 41.01 10.89 10.57
C THR A 271 42.47 10.74 10.99
N ARG A 272 43.41 11.45 10.35
CA ARG A 272 44.86 11.34 10.65
C ARG A 272 45.21 11.63 12.11
N ALA A 273 44.38 12.40 12.81
CA ALA A 273 44.59 12.71 14.22
C ALA A 273 44.04 11.63 15.18
N ARG A 274 42.99 10.87 14.81
CA ARG A 274 42.35 9.81 15.63
C ARG A 274 41.55 8.85 14.74
N ALA A 275 42.06 7.65 14.53
CA ALA A 275 41.25 6.54 14.00
C ALA A 275 40.27 6.08 15.10
N ALA A 276 39.08 6.68 15.14
CA ALA A 276 37.99 6.29 16.02
C ALA A 276 36.77 5.82 15.21
N ALA A 277 36.04 4.84 15.73
CA ALA A 277 34.74 4.45 15.20
C ALA A 277 33.80 5.68 15.15
N GLY A 278 33.13 5.92 14.02
CA GLY A 278 32.29 7.11 13.80
C GLY A 278 32.95 8.24 13.00
N ALA A 279 34.11 7.99 12.41
CA ALA A 279 34.84 8.95 11.58
C ALA A 279 34.34 9.10 10.14
N SER A 280 33.54 8.17 9.67
CA SER A 280 33.00 8.13 8.31
C SER A 280 31.50 8.31 8.36
N THR A 281 30.95 9.01 7.38
CA THR A 281 29.50 9.20 7.26
C THR A 281 28.96 8.18 6.27
N THR A 282 28.18 7.22 6.76
CA THR A 282 27.56 6.18 5.92
C THR A 282 26.06 6.38 5.80
N VAL A 283 25.58 6.50 4.56
CA VAL A 283 24.16 6.52 4.20
C VAL A 283 23.75 5.10 3.76
N PRO A 284 22.90 4.40 4.53
CA PRO A 284 22.34 3.13 4.09
C PRO A 284 21.25 3.38 3.04
N VAL A 285 21.27 2.59 1.98
CA VAL A 285 20.21 2.55 0.96
C VAL A 285 19.63 1.15 0.94
N ASP A 286 18.31 1.03 0.96
CA ASP A 286 17.58 -0.23 0.89
C ASP A 286 16.34 -0.12 0.00
N GLY A 287 15.62 -1.23 -0.17
CA GLY A 287 14.35 -1.26 -0.90
C GLY A 287 14.46 -1.39 -2.42
N PHE A 288 15.65 -1.67 -2.95
CA PHE A 288 15.84 -2.07 -4.34
C PHE A 288 16.04 -3.58 -4.48
N TYR A 289 15.95 -4.09 -5.71
CA TYR A 289 16.43 -5.41 -6.08
C TYR A 289 17.32 -5.27 -7.30
N ARG A 290 18.63 -5.23 -7.08
CA ARG A 290 19.61 -4.93 -8.12
C ARG A 290 19.63 -6.04 -9.17
N THR A 291 19.45 -5.70 -10.43
CA THR A 291 19.68 -6.62 -11.57
C THR A 291 20.97 -6.24 -12.30
N GLU A 292 21.19 -6.58 -13.58
CA GLU A 292 22.37 -6.16 -14.36
C GLU A 292 22.27 -4.68 -14.82
N GLY A 293 23.31 -4.12 -15.44
CA GLY A 293 23.37 -2.73 -15.94
C GLY A 293 24.12 -1.75 -15.03
N ASP A 294 24.34 -0.52 -15.49
CA ASP A 294 25.17 0.44 -14.76
C ASP A 294 24.38 1.07 -13.61
N ILE A 295 25.04 1.40 -12.50
CA ILE A 295 24.45 2.12 -11.38
C ILE A 295 25.03 3.53 -11.40
N HIS A 296 24.16 4.54 -11.29
CA HIS A 296 24.59 5.93 -11.27
C HIS A 296 24.45 6.49 -9.85
N ALA A 297 25.40 7.32 -9.46
CA ALA A 297 25.36 8.08 -8.23
C ALA A 297 25.74 9.54 -8.51
N SER A 298 25.32 10.46 -7.64
CA SER A 298 25.86 11.82 -7.63
C SER A 298 26.05 12.30 -6.22
N VAL A 299 26.94 13.26 -6.06
CA VAL A 299 27.16 13.93 -4.78
C VAL A 299 27.28 15.43 -4.98
N THR A 300 26.90 16.16 -3.94
CA THR A 300 27.32 17.54 -3.74
C THR A 300 28.11 17.63 -2.46
N ALA A 301 29.28 18.26 -2.52
CA ALA A 301 30.05 18.65 -1.35
C ALA A 301 30.62 20.05 -1.51
N TYR A 302 30.74 20.76 -0.41
CA TYR A 302 31.45 22.05 -0.35
C TYR A 302 32.77 21.85 0.33
N GLU A 303 33.76 22.62 -0.13
CA GLU A 303 35.14 22.41 0.26
C GLU A 303 35.66 21.09 -0.37
N GLY A 304 36.86 21.14 -0.93
CA GLY A 304 37.40 20.10 -1.80
C GLY A 304 38.71 20.55 -2.41
N ASP A 305 39.79 19.87 -2.03
CA ASP A 305 41.14 20.29 -2.38
C ASP A 305 41.72 19.43 -3.49
N TRP A 306 41.96 20.03 -4.65
CA TRP A 306 42.57 19.33 -5.79
C TRP A 306 43.91 18.66 -5.43
N ASN A 307 44.72 19.33 -4.60
CA ASN A 307 46.06 18.88 -4.24
C ASN A 307 46.14 18.13 -2.89
N THR A 308 45.07 18.09 -2.09
CA THR A 308 45.05 17.39 -0.80
C THR A 308 44.48 16.00 -0.95
N LYS A 309 45.29 14.98 -0.64
CA LYS A 309 44.85 13.58 -0.71
C LYS A 309 44.26 13.10 0.59
N GLY A 310 43.34 12.17 0.50
CA GLY A 310 42.79 11.38 1.59
C GLY A 310 41.27 11.28 1.58
N ASP A 311 40.63 12.03 0.69
CA ASP A 311 39.19 12.15 0.58
C ASP A 311 38.64 11.07 -0.33
N GLN A 312 37.67 10.30 0.16
CA GLN A 312 37.11 9.19 -0.60
C GLN A 312 35.59 9.14 -0.46
N PHE A 313 34.95 8.78 -1.57
CA PHE A 313 33.61 8.24 -1.57
C PHE A 313 33.70 6.73 -1.76
N LEU A 314 32.99 5.96 -0.92
CA LEU A 314 33.00 4.50 -0.98
C LEU A 314 31.60 3.94 -1.20
N VAL A 315 31.51 2.89 -2.02
CA VAL A 315 30.32 2.07 -2.18
C VAL A 315 30.60 0.68 -1.66
N ASP A 316 29.86 0.27 -0.63
CA ASP A 316 30.07 -0.98 0.11
C ASP A 316 31.54 -1.21 0.51
N GLY A 317 32.18 -0.11 0.95
CA GLY A 317 33.58 -0.11 1.41
C GLY A 317 34.63 -0.09 0.29
N ARG A 318 34.23 -0.02 -0.98
CA ARG A 318 35.14 0.14 -2.12
C ARG A 318 35.24 1.61 -2.53
N PRO A 319 36.45 2.20 -2.56
CA PRO A 319 36.65 3.55 -3.07
C PRO A 319 36.20 3.69 -4.52
N VAL A 320 35.49 4.77 -4.81
CA VAL A 320 35.17 5.20 -6.17
C VAL A 320 36.32 6.05 -6.69
N ALA A 321 36.74 5.80 -7.94
CA ALA A 321 37.70 6.66 -8.60
C ALA A 321 37.01 7.95 -9.05
N GLU A 322 37.64 9.08 -8.80
CA GLU A 322 37.24 10.37 -9.35
C GLU A 322 37.40 10.31 -10.89
N SER A 323 36.36 10.68 -11.62
CA SER A 323 36.21 10.38 -13.05
C SER A 323 37.25 11.08 -13.93
N HIS A 324 37.69 12.27 -13.52
CA HIS A 324 38.59 13.10 -14.30
C HIS A 324 40.07 12.84 -14.02
N THR A 325 40.42 12.48 -12.79
CA THR A 325 41.80 12.20 -12.35
C THR A 325 42.11 10.69 -12.31
N GLY A 326 41.08 9.83 -12.28
CA GLY A 326 41.20 8.39 -12.13
C GLY A 326 41.69 7.94 -10.75
N ARG A 327 41.79 8.88 -9.79
CA ARG A 327 42.33 8.63 -8.45
C ARG A 327 41.21 8.24 -7.50
N SER A 328 41.51 7.27 -6.62
CA SER A 328 40.60 6.87 -5.55
C SER A 328 41.02 7.39 -4.17
N ASP A 329 42.14 8.11 -4.09
CA ASP A 329 42.67 8.73 -2.87
C ASP A 329 42.35 10.22 -2.78
N ASN A 330 41.63 10.79 -3.75
CA ASN A 330 41.11 12.16 -3.67
C ASN A 330 39.84 12.31 -4.55
N PHE A 331 38.66 12.13 -3.95
CA PHE A 331 37.39 12.16 -4.66
C PHE A 331 36.76 13.55 -4.75
N PHE A 332 36.93 14.39 -3.73
CA PHE A 332 36.33 15.72 -3.63
C PHE A 332 37.39 16.76 -3.99
N ILE A 333 37.30 17.30 -5.22
CA ILE A 333 38.38 18.08 -5.84
C ILE A 333 37.90 19.44 -6.34
N SER A 334 36.74 19.91 -5.87
CA SER A 334 36.11 21.15 -6.32
C SER A 334 35.81 21.18 -7.82
N GLU A 335 35.11 20.15 -8.30
CA GLU A 335 34.68 20.06 -9.70
C GLU A 335 33.18 19.77 -9.83
N ASP A 336 32.55 20.44 -10.78
CA ASP A 336 31.12 20.34 -11.05
C ASP A 336 30.85 19.85 -12.48
N ASP A 337 29.68 19.24 -12.65
CA ASP A 337 29.12 18.94 -13.96
C ASP A 337 28.24 20.10 -14.43
N GLY A 338 28.27 20.37 -15.73
CA GLY A 338 27.31 21.27 -16.37
C GLY A 338 27.52 22.77 -16.16
N SER A 339 28.59 23.25 -15.51
CA SER A 339 28.89 24.68 -15.44
C SER A 339 29.04 25.34 -16.82
N VAL A 340 28.56 26.59 -16.91
CA VAL A 340 28.64 27.43 -18.11
C VAL A 340 29.37 28.73 -17.83
N ASN A 341 28.91 29.54 -16.85
CA ASN A 341 29.56 30.80 -16.51
C ASN A 341 29.56 31.06 -14.99
N PRO A 342 30.71 30.92 -14.31
CA PRO A 342 32.00 30.57 -14.89
C PRO A 342 32.09 29.09 -15.27
N LYS A 343 33.16 28.70 -15.97
CA LYS A 343 33.48 27.30 -16.26
C LYS A 343 34.95 27.05 -15.95
N TYR A 344 35.20 26.42 -14.81
CA TYR A 344 36.55 26.10 -14.34
C TYR A 344 36.76 24.59 -14.30
N ARG A 345 38.03 24.17 -14.35
CA ARG A 345 38.37 22.76 -14.12
C ARG A 345 38.41 22.44 -12.64
N ASN A 346 38.94 23.37 -11.87
CA ASN A 346 38.87 23.41 -10.42
C ASN A 346 38.16 24.72 -10.04
N ASN A 347 36.94 24.62 -9.54
CA ASN A 347 36.15 25.79 -9.16
C ASN A 347 36.45 26.29 -7.74
N LEU A 348 37.39 25.64 -7.03
CA LEU A 348 37.88 26.01 -5.69
C LEU A 348 36.81 26.04 -4.59
N SER A 349 35.65 25.40 -4.83
CA SER A 349 34.49 25.60 -3.98
C SER A 349 33.59 24.37 -3.80
N ILE A 350 33.09 23.80 -4.88
CA ILE A 350 31.98 22.84 -4.85
C ILE A 350 32.29 21.63 -5.73
N ASP A 351 32.08 20.44 -5.18
CA ASP A 351 31.87 19.24 -5.97
C ASP A 351 30.38 19.10 -6.24
N ALA A 352 29.99 18.99 -7.51
CA ALA A 352 28.58 18.77 -7.91
C ALA A 352 28.53 17.88 -9.16
N LYS A 353 28.69 16.58 -8.96
CA LYS A 353 28.99 15.65 -10.06
C LYS A 353 28.27 14.32 -9.97
N ALA A 354 27.97 13.75 -11.12
CA ALA A 354 27.45 12.41 -11.29
C ALA A 354 28.53 11.45 -11.80
N PHE A 355 28.45 10.19 -11.39
CA PHE A 355 29.42 9.16 -11.74
C PHE A 355 28.79 7.77 -11.75
N GLU A 356 29.43 6.87 -12.46
CA GLU A 356 29.09 5.44 -12.44
C GLU A 356 29.70 4.79 -11.19
N VAL A 357 28.89 4.01 -10.49
CA VAL A 357 29.36 3.22 -9.36
C VAL A 357 30.22 2.06 -9.89
N PRO A 358 31.40 1.78 -9.30
CA PRO A 358 32.30 0.75 -9.80
C PRO A 358 31.64 -0.61 -9.94
N ASP A 359 32.00 -1.32 -11.00
CA ASP A 359 31.53 -2.67 -11.27
C ASP A 359 31.62 -3.58 -10.04
N ARG A 360 30.53 -4.32 -9.81
CA ARG A 360 30.39 -5.27 -8.70
C ARG A 360 30.50 -4.65 -7.30
N ALA A 361 30.56 -3.32 -7.15
CA ALA A 361 30.49 -2.69 -5.83
C ALA A 361 29.15 -3.02 -5.15
N ILE A 362 28.05 -2.89 -5.90
CA ILE A 362 26.73 -3.38 -5.52
C ILE A 362 26.40 -4.59 -6.42
N PRO A 363 26.48 -5.84 -5.90
CA PRO A 363 26.30 -7.03 -6.72
C PRO A 363 24.84 -7.25 -7.17
N VAL A 364 24.65 -7.98 -8.26
CA VAL A 364 23.32 -8.47 -8.70
C VAL A 364 22.66 -9.24 -7.55
N GLY A 365 21.37 -9.00 -7.34
CA GLY A 365 20.58 -9.54 -6.24
C GLY A 365 20.73 -8.79 -4.92
N ALA A 366 21.59 -7.77 -4.84
CA ALA A 366 21.65 -6.90 -3.66
C ALA A 366 20.32 -6.17 -3.45
N THR A 367 19.92 -6.07 -2.18
CA THR A 367 18.71 -5.34 -1.77
C THR A 367 19.01 -4.06 -0.98
N SER A 368 20.30 -3.79 -0.79
CA SER A 368 20.80 -2.65 -0.04
C SER A 368 22.24 -2.35 -0.42
N ALA A 369 22.69 -1.12 -0.19
CA ALA A 369 24.06 -0.67 -0.34
C ALA A 369 24.43 0.36 0.74
N LYS A 370 25.72 0.56 0.97
CA LYS A 370 26.26 1.60 1.85
C LYS A 370 27.07 2.61 1.05
N LEU A 371 26.67 3.87 1.12
CA LEU A 371 27.34 4.99 0.48
C LEU A 371 28.07 5.78 1.57
N THR A 372 29.40 5.90 1.47
CA THR A 372 30.23 6.38 2.59
C THR A 372 31.15 7.52 2.19
N PHE A 373 31.15 8.58 2.97
CA PHE A 373 32.10 9.68 2.91
C PHE A 373 33.21 9.46 3.96
N THR A 374 34.46 9.70 3.59
CA THR A 374 35.59 9.63 4.52
C THR A 374 36.71 10.58 4.11
N SER A 375 37.49 10.99 5.10
CA SER A 375 38.73 11.72 4.87
C SER A 375 39.85 11.22 5.76
N THR A 376 41.06 11.15 5.19
CA THR A 376 42.32 11.14 5.93
C THR A 376 43.11 12.43 5.70
N GLY A 377 42.67 13.32 4.82
CA GLY A 377 43.44 14.47 4.36
C GLY A 377 42.96 15.80 4.91
N ASP A 378 41.63 15.97 4.96
CA ASP A 378 41.00 17.27 4.87
C ASP A 378 39.66 17.38 5.65
N VAL A 379 38.96 18.51 5.50
CA VAL A 379 37.61 18.78 6.00
C VAL A 379 36.70 19.27 4.87
N TYR A 380 35.72 18.46 4.47
CA TYR A 380 34.72 18.84 3.47
C TYR A 380 33.28 18.60 3.96
N VAL A 381 32.30 19.17 3.24
CA VAL A 381 30.89 19.19 3.66
C VAL A 381 29.98 18.57 2.60
N PRO A 382 29.73 17.25 2.62
CA PRO A 382 28.73 16.64 1.76
C PRO A 382 27.31 17.06 2.17
N SER A 383 26.48 17.41 1.19
CA SER A 383 25.12 17.94 1.40
C SER A 383 24.05 17.27 0.55
N GLN A 384 24.42 16.62 -0.55
CA GLN A 384 23.49 15.89 -1.41
C GLN A 384 24.11 14.56 -1.84
N LEU A 385 23.26 13.56 -2.00
CA LEU A 385 23.59 12.25 -2.53
C LEU A 385 22.42 11.76 -3.38
N ALA A 386 22.68 11.17 -4.55
CA ALA A 386 21.69 10.43 -5.32
C ALA A 386 22.21 9.04 -5.68
N LEU A 387 21.29 8.10 -5.86
CA LEU A 387 21.58 6.75 -6.35
C LEU A 387 20.47 6.31 -7.30
N SER A 388 20.84 5.72 -8.43
CA SER A 388 19.94 5.20 -9.44
C SER A 388 20.34 3.79 -9.80
N VAL A 389 19.52 2.83 -9.39
CA VAL A 389 19.80 1.39 -9.48
C VAL A 389 18.85 0.73 -10.48
N PRO A 390 19.34 0.02 -11.50
CA PRO A 390 18.50 -0.81 -12.36
C PRO A 390 17.79 -1.89 -11.55
N VAL A 391 16.48 -1.97 -11.73
CA VAL A 391 15.60 -2.96 -11.09
C VAL A 391 14.78 -3.68 -12.14
N PRO A 392 14.47 -4.97 -11.94
CA PRO A 392 13.62 -5.69 -12.87
C PRO A 392 12.15 -5.29 -12.68
N ASP A 393 11.30 -5.58 -13.68
CA ASP A 393 9.89 -5.19 -13.69
C ASP A 393 9.01 -6.40 -14.07
N LEU A 394 7.98 -6.68 -13.25
CA LEU A 394 7.08 -7.82 -13.41
C LEU A 394 5.63 -7.40 -13.65
N GLU A 395 5.10 -7.83 -14.78
CA GLU A 395 3.67 -7.78 -15.08
C GLU A 395 3.04 -9.13 -14.71
N VAL A 396 2.13 -9.10 -13.75
CA VAL A 396 1.43 -10.27 -13.22
C VAL A 396 -0.06 -10.20 -13.55
N THR A 397 -0.59 -11.31 -14.04
CA THR A 397 -2.03 -11.50 -14.29
C THR A 397 -2.51 -12.79 -13.65
N LYS A 398 -3.71 -12.76 -13.08
CA LYS A 398 -4.39 -13.92 -12.50
C LYS A 398 -5.73 -14.11 -13.19
N THR A 399 -6.02 -15.34 -13.60
CA THR A 399 -7.30 -15.72 -14.20
C THR A 399 -7.80 -17.03 -13.63
N ALA A 400 -9.10 -17.30 -13.84
CA ALA A 400 -9.73 -18.56 -13.45
C ALA A 400 -10.64 -19.07 -14.57
N SER A 401 -10.70 -20.39 -14.73
CA SER A 401 -11.50 -21.06 -15.75
C SER A 401 -12.13 -22.33 -15.20
N PRO A 402 -13.47 -22.51 -15.33
CA PRO A 402 -14.43 -21.55 -15.89
C PRO A 402 -14.68 -20.35 -14.95
N THR A 403 -15.19 -19.22 -15.47
CA THR A 403 -15.55 -18.05 -14.64
C THR A 403 -16.88 -18.21 -13.90
N ARG A 404 -17.68 -19.21 -14.31
CA ARG A 404 -18.89 -19.68 -13.64
C ARG A 404 -18.79 -21.19 -13.47
N VAL A 405 -19.02 -21.67 -12.25
CA VAL A 405 -18.73 -23.06 -11.85
C VAL A 405 -19.92 -23.65 -11.07
N ASP A 406 -20.33 -24.88 -11.36
CA ASP A 406 -21.38 -25.55 -10.58
C ASP A 406 -20.79 -26.22 -9.32
N PRO A 407 -21.61 -26.53 -8.28
CA PRO A 407 -21.14 -27.32 -7.13
C PRO A 407 -20.56 -28.66 -7.60
N GLY A 408 -19.40 -29.04 -7.06
CA GLY A 408 -18.68 -30.25 -7.44
C GLY A 408 -17.74 -30.10 -8.64
N ASP A 409 -17.82 -29.00 -9.39
CA ASP A 409 -16.93 -28.77 -10.53
C ASP A 409 -15.51 -28.36 -10.11
N LYS A 410 -14.58 -28.65 -11.02
CA LYS A 410 -13.18 -28.23 -10.93
C LYS A 410 -13.01 -26.82 -11.49
N LEU A 411 -12.43 -25.93 -10.69
CA LEU A 411 -12.03 -24.58 -11.06
C LEU A 411 -10.50 -24.47 -11.14
N THR A 412 -9.97 -24.04 -12.28
CA THR A 412 -8.52 -23.88 -12.49
C THR A 412 -8.12 -22.41 -12.43
N TYR A 413 -7.15 -22.07 -11.59
CA TYR A 413 -6.51 -20.77 -11.56
C TYR A 413 -5.20 -20.78 -12.34
N THR A 414 -4.92 -19.69 -13.04
CA THR A 414 -3.67 -19.46 -13.77
C THR A 414 -3.09 -18.10 -13.40
N ILE A 415 -1.86 -18.08 -12.91
CA ILE A 415 -1.05 -16.88 -12.69
C ILE A 415 0.01 -16.83 -13.80
N LYS A 416 0.13 -15.71 -14.49
CA LYS A 416 1.25 -15.43 -15.40
C LYS A 416 2.05 -14.26 -14.86
N ALA A 417 3.32 -14.47 -14.57
CA ALA A 417 4.27 -13.44 -14.19
C ALA A 417 5.29 -13.26 -15.31
N LYS A 418 5.20 -12.16 -16.05
CA LYS A 418 6.07 -11.82 -17.18
C LYS A 418 7.10 -10.78 -16.73
N ASN A 419 8.38 -11.08 -16.95
CA ASN A 419 9.42 -10.07 -16.83
C ASN A 419 9.41 -9.18 -18.06
N ILE A 420 9.00 -7.92 -17.88
CA ILE A 420 8.89 -6.93 -18.96
C ILE A 420 10.16 -6.07 -19.11
N SER A 421 11.11 -6.22 -18.19
CA SER A 421 12.44 -5.60 -18.31
C SER A 421 13.35 -6.37 -19.27
N LYS A 422 14.43 -5.72 -19.72
CA LYS A 422 15.49 -6.37 -20.52
C LYS A 422 16.50 -7.14 -19.66
N LEU A 423 16.30 -7.13 -18.33
CA LEU A 423 17.25 -7.62 -17.34
C LEU A 423 16.67 -8.85 -16.63
N PRO A 424 17.49 -9.82 -16.21
CA PRO A 424 16.98 -11.00 -15.51
C PRO A 424 16.35 -10.62 -14.16
N TYR A 425 15.32 -11.37 -13.75
CA TYR A 425 14.72 -11.29 -12.41
C TYR A 425 15.06 -12.55 -11.62
N PRO A 426 16.27 -12.64 -11.03
CA PRO A 426 16.62 -13.77 -10.18
C PRO A 426 15.75 -13.82 -8.92
N GLY A 427 15.43 -15.02 -8.45
CA GLY A 427 14.75 -15.24 -7.18
C GLY A 427 13.40 -14.55 -7.04
N ALA A 428 12.67 -14.28 -8.11
CA ALA A 428 11.34 -13.67 -8.08
C ALA A 428 10.41 -14.46 -7.14
N ARG A 429 9.66 -13.75 -6.29
CA ARG A 429 8.76 -14.38 -5.31
C ARG A 429 7.39 -13.76 -5.36
N PHE A 430 6.37 -14.60 -5.43
CA PHE A 430 4.99 -14.21 -5.23
C PHE A 430 4.23 -15.31 -4.52
N SER A 431 3.08 -14.94 -3.96
CA SER A 431 2.24 -15.85 -3.21
C SER A 431 0.78 -15.58 -3.49
N ASP A 432 -0.03 -16.61 -3.27
CA ASP A 432 -1.44 -16.61 -3.61
C ASP A 432 -2.22 -17.17 -2.43
N ASP A 433 -3.11 -16.34 -1.85
CA ASP A 433 -3.81 -16.66 -0.62
C ASP A 433 -5.19 -17.27 -0.90
N LEU A 434 -5.32 -18.57 -0.64
CA LEU A 434 -6.57 -19.30 -0.89
C LEU A 434 -7.57 -19.16 0.27
N SER A 435 -7.35 -18.29 1.25
CA SER A 435 -8.25 -18.16 2.40
C SER A 435 -9.70 -17.84 1.99
N GLY A 436 -9.90 -17.06 0.92
CA GLY A 436 -11.22 -16.75 0.35
C GLY A 436 -11.79 -17.82 -0.59
N ASN A 437 -11.11 -18.98 -0.69
CA ASN A 437 -11.57 -20.13 -1.47
C ASN A 437 -11.83 -21.36 -0.61
N LEU A 438 -11.01 -21.57 0.43
CA LEU A 438 -10.90 -22.86 1.13
C LEU A 438 -12.09 -23.20 2.05
N ASP A 439 -12.99 -22.24 2.30
CA ASP A 439 -14.26 -22.46 2.97
C ASP A 439 -15.37 -22.90 2.01
N ASP A 440 -15.25 -22.61 0.72
CA ASP A 440 -16.19 -22.96 -0.35
C ASP A 440 -15.71 -24.09 -1.29
N ALA A 441 -14.40 -24.36 -1.30
CA ALA A 441 -13.78 -25.32 -2.19
C ALA A 441 -12.59 -26.05 -1.54
N THR A 442 -12.30 -27.26 -2.02
CA THR A 442 -11.13 -28.05 -1.62
C THR A 442 -10.00 -27.86 -2.63
N TYR A 443 -8.81 -27.48 -2.17
CA TYR A 443 -7.62 -27.42 -3.01
C TYR A 443 -7.17 -28.82 -3.47
N ASN A 444 -6.93 -28.99 -4.77
CA ASN A 444 -6.65 -30.29 -5.39
C ASN A 444 -5.17 -30.70 -5.33
N HIS A 445 -4.31 -29.92 -4.66
CA HIS A 445 -2.87 -30.24 -4.51
C HIS A 445 -2.11 -30.42 -5.84
N ASP A 446 -2.53 -29.72 -6.89
CA ASP A 446 -2.00 -29.86 -8.25
C ASP A 446 -1.25 -28.61 -8.77
N ALA A 447 -0.70 -27.79 -7.86
CA ALA A 447 0.07 -26.62 -8.26
C ALA A 447 1.34 -27.01 -9.02
N LYS A 448 1.56 -26.36 -10.16
CA LYS A 448 2.76 -26.50 -10.98
C LYS A 448 3.14 -25.16 -11.61
N ALA A 449 4.44 -24.99 -11.88
CA ALA A 449 4.99 -23.83 -12.57
C ALA A 449 5.70 -24.23 -13.86
N SER A 450 5.67 -23.38 -14.89
CA SER A 450 6.42 -23.60 -16.14
C SER A 450 7.93 -23.42 -15.98
N ILE A 451 8.34 -22.50 -15.11
CA ILE A 451 9.71 -22.24 -14.66
C ILE A 451 9.67 -21.98 -13.15
N GLY A 452 10.80 -22.12 -12.46
CA GLY A 452 10.85 -21.96 -11.01
C GLY A 452 10.17 -23.11 -10.24
N SER A 453 9.85 -22.85 -8.98
CA SER A 453 9.30 -23.82 -8.04
C SER A 453 8.05 -23.26 -7.36
N VAL A 454 7.08 -24.14 -7.09
CA VAL A 454 5.88 -23.82 -6.32
C VAL A 454 5.75 -24.75 -5.13
N SER A 455 5.26 -24.19 -4.03
CA SER A 455 4.99 -24.93 -2.81
C SER A 455 3.65 -24.47 -2.22
N TYR A 456 3.03 -25.34 -1.43
CA TYR A 456 1.80 -25.03 -0.72
C TYR A 456 1.97 -25.25 0.78
N LYS A 457 1.66 -24.23 1.57
CA LYS A 457 1.50 -24.31 3.01
C LYS A 457 0.20 -23.61 3.36
N LYS A 458 -0.82 -24.40 3.74
CA LYS A 458 -2.19 -23.88 3.98
C LYS A 458 -2.15 -22.55 4.77
N PRO A 459 -2.83 -21.50 4.29
CA PRO A 459 -3.71 -21.43 3.10
C PRO A 459 -3.02 -20.95 1.80
N ARG A 460 -1.69 -20.86 1.75
CA ARG A 460 -0.96 -20.09 0.73
C ARG A 460 -0.19 -20.97 -0.26
N ILE A 461 -0.31 -20.68 -1.55
CA ILE A 461 0.62 -21.15 -2.59
C ILE A 461 1.76 -20.12 -2.69
N SER A 462 2.99 -20.57 -2.78
CA SER A 462 4.19 -19.72 -2.90
C SER A 462 5.02 -20.14 -4.09
N TYR A 463 5.48 -19.16 -4.87
CA TYR A 463 6.38 -19.32 -6.01
C TYR A 463 7.76 -18.73 -5.68
N VAL A 464 8.82 -19.42 -6.12
CA VAL A 464 10.19 -18.89 -6.18
C VAL A 464 10.86 -19.37 -7.47
N GLY A 465 11.44 -18.46 -8.24
CA GLY A 465 12.27 -18.83 -9.40
C GLY A 465 12.82 -17.64 -10.16
N ASP A 466 13.84 -17.90 -10.98
CA ASP A 466 14.44 -16.89 -11.86
C ASP A 466 13.55 -16.73 -13.11
N ILE A 467 13.25 -15.48 -13.49
CA ILE A 467 12.48 -15.16 -14.69
C ILE A 467 13.37 -14.30 -15.61
N GLY A 468 13.85 -14.90 -16.70
CA GLY A 468 14.71 -14.21 -17.66
C GLY A 468 14.00 -13.06 -18.39
N PRO A 469 14.73 -12.18 -19.08
CA PRO A 469 14.17 -11.08 -19.85
C PRO A 469 13.09 -11.55 -20.83
N GLY A 470 11.92 -10.92 -20.83
CA GLY A 470 10.80 -11.25 -21.70
C GLY A 470 10.14 -12.63 -21.43
N GLN A 471 10.65 -13.43 -20.48
CA GLN A 471 10.08 -14.72 -20.15
C GLN A 471 8.86 -14.59 -19.23
N THR A 472 8.02 -15.62 -19.23
CA THR A 472 6.81 -15.69 -18.40
C THR A 472 6.81 -16.97 -17.56
N ALA A 473 6.76 -16.81 -16.23
CA ALA A 473 6.41 -17.89 -15.32
C ALA A 473 4.90 -18.08 -15.28
N THR A 474 4.42 -19.27 -15.62
CA THR A 474 3.00 -19.62 -15.55
C THR A 474 2.79 -20.63 -14.43
N VAL A 475 2.04 -20.24 -13.40
CA VAL A 475 1.61 -21.12 -12.31
C VAL A 475 0.16 -21.50 -12.53
N THR A 476 -0.12 -22.81 -12.51
CA THR A 476 -1.49 -23.34 -12.61
C THR A 476 -1.78 -24.24 -11.43
N TYR A 477 -3.00 -24.18 -10.92
CA TYR A 477 -3.50 -25.05 -9.87
C TYR A 477 -5.04 -25.02 -9.87
N SER A 478 -5.67 -25.89 -9.09
CA SER A 478 -7.12 -25.95 -9.06
C SER A 478 -7.71 -26.21 -7.68
N VAL A 479 -8.98 -25.86 -7.56
CA VAL A 479 -9.86 -26.20 -6.44
C VAL A 479 -11.10 -26.93 -6.97
N THR A 480 -11.73 -27.73 -6.14
CA THR A 480 -13.02 -28.38 -6.43
C THR A 480 -14.07 -27.76 -5.52
N VAL A 481 -15.11 -27.15 -6.10
CA VAL A 481 -16.18 -26.49 -5.33
C VAL A 481 -16.93 -27.54 -4.52
N HIS A 482 -17.23 -27.25 -3.26
CA HIS A 482 -17.97 -28.20 -2.43
C HIS A 482 -19.39 -28.45 -2.98
N ASP A 483 -19.83 -29.70 -2.90
CA ASP A 483 -21.21 -30.11 -3.16
C ASP A 483 -21.74 -30.89 -1.94
N PRO A 484 -22.66 -30.30 -1.15
CA PRO A 484 -23.26 -28.97 -1.33
C PRO A 484 -22.26 -27.83 -1.03
N VAL A 485 -22.51 -26.65 -1.62
CA VAL A 485 -21.71 -25.42 -1.36
C VAL A 485 -21.74 -25.10 0.14
N SER A 486 -20.57 -24.77 0.69
CA SER A 486 -20.39 -24.37 2.08
C SER A 486 -20.12 -22.86 2.17
N GLY A 487 -19.35 -22.39 3.17
CA GLY A 487 -18.77 -21.05 3.20
C GLY A 487 -19.73 -19.86 2.98
N ASP A 488 -19.20 -18.80 2.38
CA ASP A 488 -19.93 -17.59 2.01
C ASP A 488 -20.34 -17.57 0.53
N GLY A 489 -19.90 -18.56 -0.24
CA GLY A 489 -20.23 -18.75 -1.65
C GLY A 489 -19.37 -17.93 -2.60
N LYS A 490 -18.20 -17.46 -2.18
CA LYS A 490 -17.27 -16.65 -2.99
C LYS A 490 -15.95 -17.40 -3.20
N LEU A 491 -15.28 -17.05 -4.29
CA LEU A 491 -14.01 -17.68 -4.70
C LEU A 491 -12.96 -16.61 -5.01
N LEU A 492 -12.92 -15.57 -4.16
CA LEU A 492 -12.02 -14.44 -4.28
C LEU A 492 -10.60 -14.87 -3.94
N ASN A 493 -9.68 -14.57 -4.85
CA ASN A 493 -8.33 -15.07 -4.76
C ASN A 493 -7.33 -14.09 -5.36
N ASN A 494 -6.29 -13.73 -4.60
CA ASN A 494 -5.40 -12.61 -4.91
C ASN A 494 -3.93 -13.03 -4.84
N VAL A 495 -3.16 -12.56 -5.81
CA VAL A 495 -1.70 -12.71 -5.84
C VAL A 495 -1.03 -11.50 -5.20
N ASP A 496 -0.14 -11.77 -4.25
CA ASP A 496 0.80 -10.81 -3.67
C ASP A 496 2.22 -11.11 -4.18
N VAL A 497 2.81 -10.18 -4.93
CA VAL A 497 4.23 -10.23 -5.28
C VAL A 497 5.04 -9.71 -4.09
N GLN A 498 6.02 -10.51 -3.67
CA GLN A 498 6.81 -10.27 -2.47
C GLN A 498 8.17 -9.63 -2.79
N THR A 499 8.69 -9.91 -3.99
CA THR A 499 9.83 -9.17 -4.51
C THR A 499 9.35 -7.81 -5.04
N PRO A 500 10.10 -6.71 -4.83
CA PRO A 500 9.60 -5.38 -5.18
C PRO A 500 9.25 -5.22 -6.67
N ARG A 501 8.34 -4.28 -6.95
CA ARG A 501 8.07 -3.66 -8.25
C ARG A 501 7.38 -4.59 -9.25
N SER A 502 6.12 -4.86 -8.94
CA SER A 502 5.13 -5.45 -9.83
C SER A 502 3.82 -4.67 -9.76
N ASN A 503 2.98 -4.78 -10.79
CA ASN A 503 1.59 -4.34 -10.70
C ASN A 503 0.79 -5.03 -9.58
N CYS A 504 1.29 -6.16 -9.06
CA CYS A 504 0.73 -6.90 -7.93
C CYS A 504 1.57 -6.81 -6.65
N ASP A 505 2.25 -5.68 -6.43
CA ASP A 505 2.91 -5.37 -5.16
C ASP A 505 1.92 -5.42 -3.97
N LYS A 506 2.45 -5.61 -2.76
CA LYS A 506 1.64 -5.68 -1.53
C LYS A 506 0.69 -4.50 -1.40
N GLY A 507 -0.62 -4.78 -1.34
CA GLY A 507 -1.67 -3.76 -1.21
C GLY A 507 -2.16 -3.18 -2.54
N SER A 508 -1.69 -3.71 -3.68
CA SER A 508 -2.20 -3.33 -5.00
C SER A 508 -3.71 -3.56 -5.13
N THR A 509 -4.37 -2.65 -5.84
CA THR A 509 -5.77 -2.75 -6.24
C THR A 509 -5.94 -3.02 -7.73
N ASP A 510 -4.86 -3.38 -8.44
CA ASP A 510 -4.93 -3.73 -9.85
C ASP A 510 -5.85 -4.96 -10.03
N PRO A 511 -6.94 -4.85 -10.81
CA PRO A 511 -7.86 -5.96 -11.02
C PRO A 511 -7.20 -7.19 -11.66
N ASN A 512 -6.06 -7.04 -12.34
CA ASN A 512 -5.31 -8.15 -12.92
C ASN A 512 -4.68 -9.07 -11.86
N CYS A 513 -4.54 -8.62 -10.62
CA CYS A 513 -3.93 -9.38 -9.53
C CYS A 513 -4.91 -10.35 -8.85
N ALA A 514 -6.20 -10.21 -9.13
CA ALA A 514 -7.28 -10.94 -8.45
C ALA A 514 -8.18 -11.67 -9.44
N SER A 515 -8.88 -12.69 -8.95
CA SER A 515 -9.93 -13.37 -9.70
C SER A 515 -11.03 -13.81 -8.74
N GLU A 516 -12.29 -13.58 -9.15
CA GLU A 516 -13.49 -13.94 -8.36
C GLU A 516 -14.53 -14.67 -9.24
N PRO A 517 -14.38 -15.98 -9.47
CA PRO A 517 -15.37 -16.80 -10.18
C PRO A 517 -16.68 -16.92 -9.39
N VAL A 518 -17.78 -17.15 -10.11
CA VAL A 518 -19.12 -17.22 -9.53
C VAL A 518 -19.61 -18.67 -9.45
N ILE A 519 -20.01 -19.10 -8.25
CA ILE A 519 -20.70 -20.39 -8.08
C ILE A 519 -22.14 -20.28 -8.61
N ALA A 520 -22.51 -21.17 -9.52
CA ALA A 520 -23.86 -21.29 -10.04
C ALA A 520 -24.70 -22.14 -9.09
N TYR A 521 -25.67 -21.52 -8.43
CA TYR A 521 -26.64 -22.24 -7.61
C TYR A 521 -27.78 -22.75 -8.49
N PRO A 522 -28.02 -24.06 -8.63
CA PRO A 522 -29.26 -24.54 -9.24
C PRO A 522 -30.46 -24.05 -8.42
N GLU A 523 -31.40 -23.34 -9.05
CA GLU A 523 -32.56 -22.79 -8.34
C GLU A 523 -33.45 -23.92 -7.77
N PRO A 524 -33.71 -23.98 -6.44
CA PRO A 524 -34.52 -25.04 -5.83
C PRO A 524 -35.90 -25.17 -6.47
N PRO A 525 -36.40 -26.37 -6.83
CA PRO A 525 -37.72 -26.54 -7.43
C PRO A 525 -38.82 -26.00 -6.52
N VAL A 526 -39.92 -25.51 -7.11
CA VAL A 526 -41.07 -25.08 -6.31
C VAL A 526 -41.76 -26.28 -5.66
N VAL A 527 -42.27 -26.10 -4.45
CA VAL A 527 -43.01 -27.15 -3.72
C VAL A 527 -44.50 -26.88 -3.86
N VAL A 528 -45.22 -27.83 -4.42
CA VAL A 528 -46.66 -27.81 -4.66
C VAL A 528 -47.36 -28.79 -3.73
N GLY A 529 -48.46 -28.36 -3.12
CA GLY A 529 -49.32 -29.21 -2.29
C GLY A 529 -50.80 -28.91 -2.50
N SER A 530 -51.67 -29.92 -2.39
CA SER A 530 -53.13 -29.78 -2.46
C SER A 530 -53.77 -30.37 -1.20
N SER A 531 -54.64 -29.61 -0.54
CA SER A 531 -55.32 -30.07 0.67
C SER A 531 -56.75 -29.51 0.78
N PRO A 532 -57.75 -30.33 1.15
CA PRO A 532 -59.09 -29.85 1.46
C PRO A 532 -59.20 -29.38 2.91
N ALA A 533 -60.06 -28.40 3.18
CA ALA A 533 -60.40 -27.95 4.54
C ALA A 533 -61.05 -29.06 5.37
N ARG A 534 -61.79 -29.96 4.69
CA ARG A 534 -62.37 -31.18 5.26
C ARG A 534 -62.22 -32.32 4.26
N ARG A 535 -61.60 -33.42 4.68
CA ARG A 535 -61.44 -34.66 3.88
C ARG A 535 -62.71 -35.49 3.79
N VAL A 536 -63.60 -35.33 4.77
CA VAL A 536 -64.91 -35.98 4.83
C VAL A 536 -65.97 -34.90 4.92
N VAL A 537 -66.96 -34.95 4.04
CA VAL A 537 -68.09 -34.01 4.03
C VAL A 537 -69.41 -34.75 3.83
N PRO A 538 -70.55 -34.17 4.30
CA PRO A 538 -71.86 -34.70 4.00
C PRO A 538 -72.07 -34.93 2.49
N ALA A 539 -72.80 -35.97 2.13
CA ALA A 539 -73.28 -36.14 0.75
C ALA A 539 -74.02 -34.88 0.26
N CYS A 540 -73.81 -34.50 -1.01
CA CYS A 540 -74.21 -33.21 -1.61
C CYS A 540 -73.54 -31.96 -0.98
N GLY A 541 -72.64 -32.14 -0.02
CA GLY A 541 -71.92 -31.06 0.64
C GLY A 541 -70.81 -30.46 -0.22
N SER A 542 -70.05 -29.55 0.39
CA SER A 542 -68.87 -28.95 -0.25
C SER A 542 -67.76 -28.67 0.75
N THR A 543 -66.53 -28.65 0.26
CA THR A 543 -65.32 -28.32 1.02
C THR A 543 -64.44 -27.39 0.20
N THR A 544 -63.64 -26.53 0.83
CA THR A 544 -62.67 -25.71 0.11
C THR A 544 -61.38 -26.52 -0.06
N ASN A 545 -60.92 -26.71 -1.30
CA ASN A 545 -59.59 -27.21 -1.61
C ASN A 545 -58.62 -26.04 -1.78
N THR A 546 -57.42 -26.17 -1.23
CA THR A 546 -56.34 -25.20 -1.35
C THR A 546 -55.13 -25.86 -1.97
N ILE A 547 -54.69 -25.35 -3.12
CA ILE A 547 -53.42 -25.68 -3.75
C ILE A 547 -52.42 -24.59 -3.34
N THR A 548 -51.26 -24.98 -2.82
CA THR A 548 -50.18 -24.06 -2.43
C THR A 548 -48.97 -24.31 -3.30
N VAL A 549 -48.41 -23.26 -3.90
CA VAL A 549 -47.14 -23.28 -4.65
C VAL A 549 -46.14 -22.45 -3.86
N THR A 550 -45.09 -23.06 -3.32
CA THR A 550 -44.11 -22.45 -2.43
C THR A 550 -42.76 -22.35 -3.12
N ASN A 551 -42.12 -21.19 -3.04
CA ASN A 551 -40.77 -20.95 -3.54
C ASN A 551 -39.79 -20.78 -2.38
N ALA A 552 -38.91 -21.75 -2.19
CA ALA A 552 -37.87 -21.70 -1.17
C ALA A 552 -36.62 -20.90 -1.61
N SER A 553 -36.53 -20.46 -2.87
CA SER A 553 -35.39 -19.70 -3.40
C SER A 553 -35.36 -18.26 -2.88
N ARG A 554 -34.17 -17.64 -2.87
CA ARG A 554 -33.98 -16.19 -2.65
C ARG A 554 -34.31 -15.35 -3.89
N SER A 555 -34.48 -15.99 -5.05
CA SER A 555 -34.95 -15.37 -6.29
C SER A 555 -36.43 -15.70 -6.54
N PRO A 556 -37.22 -14.77 -7.11
CA PRO A 556 -38.61 -15.03 -7.48
C PRO A 556 -38.69 -16.06 -8.62
N ARG A 557 -39.64 -17.00 -8.55
CA ARG A 557 -39.91 -17.94 -9.63
C ARG A 557 -40.86 -17.30 -10.64
N ILE A 558 -40.40 -17.04 -11.85
CA ILE A 558 -41.18 -16.38 -12.89
C ILE A 558 -41.90 -17.42 -13.76
N GLY A 559 -43.19 -17.19 -14.03
CA GLY A 559 -43.96 -17.99 -14.98
C GLY A 559 -44.21 -19.45 -14.56
N ALA A 560 -44.24 -19.75 -13.27
CA ALA A 560 -44.58 -21.09 -12.78
C ALA A 560 -46.00 -21.50 -13.22
N THR A 561 -46.21 -22.80 -13.44
CA THR A 561 -47.51 -23.35 -13.87
C THR A 561 -47.95 -24.53 -13.03
N ALA A 562 -49.26 -24.64 -12.80
CA ALA A 562 -49.90 -25.79 -12.15
C ALA A 562 -51.25 -26.08 -12.80
N SER A 563 -51.61 -27.36 -12.91
CA SER A 563 -52.85 -27.79 -13.56
C SER A 563 -53.57 -28.88 -12.77
N TRP A 564 -54.90 -28.86 -12.78
CA TRP A 564 -55.74 -29.82 -12.05
C TRP A 564 -57.13 -29.96 -12.70
N PRO A 565 -57.86 -31.08 -12.50
CA PRO A 565 -59.14 -31.32 -13.15
C PRO A 565 -60.24 -30.36 -12.67
N VAL A 566 -61.16 -30.00 -13.57
CA VAL A 566 -62.37 -29.22 -13.25
C VAL A 566 -63.32 -30.10 -12.43
N ARG A 567 -63.71 -29.61 -11.25
CA ARG A 567 -64.73 -30.23 -10.39
C ARG A 567 -65.92 -29.30 -10.18
N PRO A 568 -67.15 -29.83 -9.99
CA PRO A 568 -68.32 -29.00 -9.68
C PRO A 568 -68.06 -28.14 -8.44
N GLY A 569 -68.37 -26.84 -8.48
CA GLY A 569 -67.93 -25.92 -7.43
C GLY A 569 -67.90 -24.46 -7.85
N THR A 570 -67.23 -23.63 -7.05
CA THR A 570 -66.90 -22.25 -7.44
C THR A 570 -65.75 -22.23 -8.44
N ALA A 571 -65.57 -21.11 -9.15
CA ALA A 571 -64.33 -20.86 -9.86
C ALA A 571 -63.15 -20.80 -8.87
N PRO A 572 -61.98 -21.36 -9.21
CA PRO A 572 -60.77 -21.23 -8.39
C PRO A 572 -60.27 -19.78 -8.40
N VAL A 573 -59.81 -19.32 -7.24
CA VAL A 573 -59.24 -17.97 -7.05
C VAL A 573 -57.80 -18.13 -6.56
N ALA A 574 -56.85 -17.50 -7.26
CA ALA A 574 -55.44 -17.49 -6.88
C ALA A 574 -55.10 -16.19 -6.15
N SER A 575 -54.23 -16.25 -5.13
CA SER A 575 -53.73 -15.06 -4.44
C SER A 575 -52.85 -14.18 -5.34
N ALA A 576 -52.24 -14.77 -6.37
CA ALA A 576 -51.50 -14.08 -7.42
C ALA A 576 -51.45 -14.96 -8.69
N GLY A 577 -51.25 -14.33 -9.86
CA GLY A 577 -51.28 -15.02 -11.15
C GLY A 577 -52.69 -15.26 -11.68
N LYS A 578 -52.81 -15.95 -12.81
CA LYS A 578 -54.07 -16.14 -13.54
C LYS A 578 -54.43 -17.62 -13.62
N VAL A 579 -55.68 -17.95 -13.31
CA VAL A 579 -56.26 -19.27 -13.56
C VAL A 579 -57.13 -19.23 -14.81
N THR A 580 -56.90 -20.16 -15.73
CA THR A 580 -57.65 -20.29 -16.98
C THR A 580 -58.25 -21.69 -17.07
N LYS A 581 -59.54 -21.79 -17.43
CA LYS A 581 -60.20 -23.08 -17.70
C LYS A 581 -59.94 -23.50 -19.15
N ARG A 582 -59.38 -24.68 -19.36
CA ARG A 582 -59.12 -25.30 -20.67
C ARG A 582 -59.83 -26.64 -20.73
N GLY A 583 -61.05 -26.66 -21.28
CA GLY A 583 -61.89 -27.85 -21.31
C GLY A 583 -62.14 -28.43 -19.91
N GLY A 584 -61.69 -29.66 -19.69
CA GLY A 584 -61.80 -30.39 -18.41
C GLY A 584 -60.75 -30.04 -17.36
N THR A 585 -59.86 -29.07 -17.61
CA THR A 585 -58.70 -28.77 -16.73
C THR A 585 -58.63 -27.28 -16.40
N TYR A 586 -58.28 -26.95 -15.15
CA TYR A 586 -57.83 -25.61 -14.76
C TYR A 586 -56.31 -25.54 -14.87
N VAL A 587 -55.80 -24.41 -15.38
CA VAL A 587 -54.36 -24.12 -15.46
C VAL A 587 -54.09 -22.77 -14.79
N TRP A 588 -53.25 -22.77 -13.77
CA TRP A 588 -52.69 -21.57 -13.17
C TRP A 588 -51.34 -21.25 -13.80
N GLN A 589 -51.09 -19.96 -14.04
CA GLN A 589 -49.79 -19.42 -14.44
C GLN A 589 -49.51 -18.13 -13.65
N GLY A 590 -48.32 -18.01 -13.07
CA GLY A 590 -47.96 -16.80 -12.33
C GLY A 590 -46.55 -16.83 -11.73
N ASN A 591 -46.15 -15.69 -11.14
CA ASN A 591 -44.88 -15.57 -10.44
C ASN A 591 -45.05 -15.94 -8.97
N VAL A 592 -44.07 -16.63 -8.38
CA VAL A 592 -44.00 -16.94 -6.95
C VAL A 592 -42.87 -16.13 -6.34
N PRO A 593 -43.14 -15.22 -5.38
CA PRO A 593 -42.10 -14.39 -4.76
C PRO A 593 -40.96 -15.20 -4.14
N ALA A 594 -39.78 -14.60 -4.01
CA ALA A 594 -38.66 -15.16 -3.25
C ALA A 594 -39.10 -15.48 -1.81
N LYS A 595 -38.74 -16.66 -1.29
CA LYS A 595 -39.16 -17.16 0.03
C LYS A 595 -40.67 -17.09 0.29
N GLY A 596 -41.49 -17.04 -0.77
CA GLY A 596 -42.93 -16.80 -0.70
C GLY A 596 -43.76 -18.00 -1.17
N LYS A 597 -45.09 -17.82 -1.20
CA LYS A 597 -46.04 -18.80 -1.72
C LYS A 597 -47.22 -18.15 -2.43
N VAL A 598 -47.83 -18.89 -3.35
CA VAL A 598 -49.13 -18.59 -3.96
C VAL A 598 -50.14 -19.64 -3.52
N THR A 599 -51.33 -19.21 -3.13
CA THR A 599 -52.43 -20.10 -2.75
C THR A 599 -53.58 -19.98 -3.73
N ILE A 600 -54.12 -21.12 -4.16
CA ILE A 600 -55.25 -21.21 -5.08
C ILE A 600 -56.37 -21.95 -4.34
N THR A 601 -57.49 -21.28 -4.12
CA THR A 601 -58.62 -21.82 -3.35
C THR A 601 -59.83 -22.05 -4.23
N GLN A 602 -60.50 -23.18 -4.03
CA GLN A 602 -61.73 -23.53 -4.74
C GLN A 602 -62.71 -24.26 -3.83
N LYS A 603 -63.97 -23.84 -3.79
CA LYS A 603 -65.04 -24.61 -3.13
C LYS A 603 -65.49 -25.72 -4.07
N VAL A 604 -65.31 -26.97 -3.66
CA VAL A 604 -65.61 -28.17 -4.45
C VAL A 604 -66.83 -28.87 -3.86
N LYS A 605 -67.84 -29.12 -4.70
CA LYS A 605 -69.02 -29.92 -4.36
C LYS A 605 -68.69 -31.40 -4.53
N VAL A 606 -69.09 -32.21 -3.56
CA VAL A 606 -68.94 -33.67 -3.62
C VAL A 606 -70.22 -34.35 -4.10
N SER A 607 -70.14 -35.64 -4.40
CA SER A 607 -71.30 -36.44 -4.82
C SER A 607 -72.42 -36.47 -3.77
N CYS A 608 -73.66 -36.56 -4.25
CA CYS A 608 -74.84 -36.87 -3.44
C CYS A 608 -74.93 -38.34 -3.03
N THR A 609 -74.11 -39.20 -3.61
CA THR A 609 -74.02 -40.62 -3.25
C THR A 609 -72.98 -40.82 -2.14
N PRO A 610 -73.39 -41.25 -0.94
CA PRO A 610 -72.44 -41.59 0.13
C PRO A 610 -71.47 -42.69 -0.33
N GLY A 611 -70.21 -42.61 0.08
CA GLY A 611 -69.14 -43.52 -0.29
C GLY A 611 -68.33 -43.10 -1.53
N GLN A 612 -68.80 -42.12 -2.31
CA GLN A 612 -68.08 -41.62 -3.48
C GLN A 612 -66.93 -40.67 -3.09
N VAL A 613 -65.79 -40.79 -3.79
CA VAL A 613 -64.59 -39.98 -3.55
C VAL A 613 -64.36 -39.00 -4.70
N THR A 614 -64.25 -37.72 -4.37
CA THR A 614 -63.82 -36.68 -5.32
C THR A 614 -62.31 -36.51 -5.23
N VAL A 615 -61.60 -36.75 -6.34
CA VAL A 615 -60.13 -36.67 -6.39
C VAL A 615 -59.68 -35.43 -7.16
N ILE A 616 -58.70 -34.70 -6.64
CA ILE A 616 -58.06 -33.56 -7.32
C ILE A 616 -56.57 -33.84 -7.33
N THR A 617 -56.03 -34.11 -8.50
CA THR A 617 -54.59 -34.34 -8.71
C THR A 617 -53.99 -33.12 -9.40
N VAL A 618 -52.90 -32.59 -8.83
CA VAL A 618 -52.19 -31.41 -9.33
C VAL A 618 -50.93 -31.85 -10.07
N THR A 619 -50.73 -31.32 -11.28
CA THR A 619 -49.51 -31.49 -12.07
C THR A 619 -48.85 -30.13 -12.29
N ALA A 620 -47.57 -30.02 -11.94
CA ALA A 620 -46.78 -28.79 -12.08
C ALA A 620 -45.34 -29.14 -12.54
N PRO A 621 -44.94 -28.79 -13.78
CA PRO A 621 -43.58 -28.99 -14.28
C PRO A 621 -42.53 -28.29 -13.41
N GLY A 622 -41.36 -28.90 -13.24
CA GLY A 622 -40.27 -28.32 -12.43
C GLY A 622 -40.54 -28.25 -10.92
N SER A 623 -41.46 -29.07 -10.42
CA SER A 623 -41.85 -29.18 -9.01
C SER A 623 -41.86 -30.63 -8.52
N ASN A 624 -42.12 -30.84 -7.23
CA ASN A 624 -42.43 -32.15 -6.65
C ASN A 624 -43.70 -32.81 -7.25
N CYS A 625 -44.55 -32.05 -7.96
CA CYS A 625 -45.75 -32.54 -8.64
C CYS A 625 -45.55 -32.66 -10.16
N SER A 626 -44.33 -32.91 -10.64
CA SER A 626 -44.03 -33.02 -12.08
C SER A 626 -44.60 -34.29 -12.73
N LYS A 627 -44.80 -35.37 -11.97
CA LYS A 627 -45.34 -36.67 -12.42
C LYS A 627 -46.23 -37.33 -11.35
N SER A 628 -47.31 -36.67 -10.90
CA SER A 628 -48.17 -37.23 -9.84
C SER A 628 -48.85 -38.55 -10.24
N THR A 629 -48.82 -39.53 -9.33
CA THR A 629 -49.57 -40.80 -9.40
C THR A 629 -50.79 -40.74 -8.46
N ARG A 630 -51.95 -41.26 -8.88
CA ARG A 630 -53.20 -41.16 -8.09
C ARG A 630 -53.14 -41.95 -6.76
N GLY A 631 -53.42 -41.27 -5.64
CA GLY A 631 -53.95 -41.87 -4.40
C GLY A 631 -52.99 -41.85 -3.19
N GLY A 632 -53.54 -41.91 -1.97
CA GLY A 632 -52.78 -41.92 -0.71
C GLY A 632 -52.21 -40.56 -0.31
N ASP A 633 -51.30 -40.53 0.68
CA ASP A 633 -50.63 -39.34 1.26
C ASP A 633 -49.77 -38.53 0.26
N ASP A 634 -50.01 -38.65 -1.05
CA ASP A 634 -49.40 -37.83 -2.10
C ASP A 634 -49.74 -36.35 -1.87
N PRO A 635 -48.75 -35.48 -1.59
CA PRO A 635 -48.99 -34.06 -1.37
C PRO A 635 -49.61 -33.37 -2.61
N CYS A 636 -49.50 -33.97 -3.80
CA CYS A 636 -50.05 -33.46 -5.05
C CYS A 636 -51.51 -33.88 -5.28
N THR A 637 -52.07 -34.79 -4.46
CA THR A 637 -53.41 -35.35 -4.66
C THR A 637 -54.31 -35.16 -3.43
N THR A 638 -55.43 -34.47 -3.62
CA THR A 638 -56.52 -34.40 -2.65
C THR A 638 -57.58 -35.47 -2.93
N ALA A 639 -58.00 -36.21 -1.91
CA ALA A 639 -59.20 -37.05 -1.93
C ALA A 639 -60.24 -36.56 -0.90
N ILE A 640 -61.49 -36.43 -1.32
CA ILE A 640 -62.60 -35.96 -0.48
C ILE A 640 -63.74 -37.00 -0.52
N LEU A 641 -64.08 -37.57 0.63
CA LEU A 641 -65.14 -38.59 0.77
C LEU A 641 -66.49 -37.94 1.09
N ALA A 642 -67.53 -38.31 0.33
CA ALA A 642 -68.92 -38.02 0.67
C ALA A 642 -69.45 -39.07 1.66
N GLN A 643 -69.89 -38.66 2.86
CA GLN A 643 -70.39 -39.58 3.89
C GLN A 643 -71.81 -39.20 4.37
N ARG A 644 -72.59 -40.17 4.87
CA ARG A 644 -73.88 -39.89 5.52
C ARG A 644 -73.64 -39.20 6.87
N VAL A 645 -74.46 -38.20 7.16
CA VAL A 645 -74.56 -37.64 8.52
C VAL A 645 -75.49 -38.56 9.32
N GLN A 646 -74.99 -39.25 10.36
CA GLN A 646 -75.88 -39.95 11.30
C GLN A 646 -76.57 -38.91 12.19
N GLY A 647 -77.89 -38.77 12.06
CA GLY A 647 -78.71 -38.00 13.00
C GLY A 647 -78.87 -38.75 14.33
N ARG A 648 -78.68 -38.05 15.45
CA ARG A 648 -78.92 -38.56 16.81
C ARG A 648 -80.43 -38.72 17.04
N ALA A 649 -80.87 -39.86 17.58
CA ALA A 649 -82.29 -40.14 17.86
C ALA A 649 -82.84 -39.37 19.08
N ALA A 650 -84.14 -39.06 19.04
CA ALA A 650 -84.90 -38.33 20.07
C ALA A 650 -85.15 -39.19 21.34
N PRO A 651 -85.38 -38.59 22.53
CA PRO A 651 -85.60 -39.33 23.76
C PRO A 651 -87.03 -39.89 23.85
N GLN A 652 -87.18 -41.10 24.38
CA GLN A 652 -88.46 -41.65 24.85
C GLN A 652 -88.48 -41.72 26.39
N GLU A 653 -89.65 -41.43 26.96
CA GLU A 653 -90.04 -41.50 28.38
C GLU A 653 -91.39 -42.25 28.45
N PRO A 654 -91.95 -42.68 29.61
CA PRO A 654 -91.43 -43.45 30.75
C PRO A 654 -92.15 -44.82 30.91
N GLN A 655 -91.63 -45.75 31.74
CA GLN A 655 -92.43 -46.48 32.77
C GLN A 655 -91.55 -47.29 33.76
N ARG A 656 -91.86 -47.13 35.05
CA ARG A 656 -91.49 -47.93 36.26
C ARG A 656 -92.55 -49.04 36.47
N PRO A 657 -92.43 -50.07 37.38
CA PRO A 657 -91.74 -50.05 38.69
C PRO A 657 -91.05 -51.37 39.16
N GLY A 658 -90.23 -51.25 40.23
CA GLY A 658 -89.78 -52.39 41.06
C GLY A 658 -88.70 -51.98 42.07
N ALA A 659 -89.03 -52.00 43.37
CA ALA A 659 -88.16 -51.81 44.56
C ALA A 659 -88.44 -53.00 45.54
N PRO A 660 -87.81 -53.17 46.74
CA PRO A 660 -86.91 -52.27 47.49
C PRO A 660 -85.75 -52.94 48.31
N GLY A 661 -84.95 -52.11 48.99
CA GLY A 661 -84.10 -52.45 50.17
C GLY A 661 -82.61 -52.08 49.98
N GLY A 662 -81.89 -51.42 50.88
CA GLY A 662 -82.14 -50.84 52.19
C GLY A 662 -80.84 -50.19 52.74
N HIS A 663 -81.00 -49.07 53.44
CA HIS A 663 -80.21 -48.47 54.54
C HIS A 663 -78.66 -48.39 54.60
N GLN A 664 -78.23 -47.14 54.85
CA GLN A 664 -77.36 -46.61 55.94
C GLN A 664 -75.82 -46.46 55.80
N ASP A 665 -75.45 -45.18 55.99
CA ASP A 665 -74.42 -44.60 56.87
C ASP A 665 -72.91 -44.61 56.55
N ALA A 666 -72.36 -43.38 56.70
CA ALA A 666 -71.04 -43.00 57.25
C ALA A 666 -69.79 -43.36 56.41
N GLN A 667 -68.65 -42.67 56.42
CA GLN A 667 -68.13 -41.38 56.93
C GLN A 667 -66.67 -41.32 56.41
N LEU A 668 -66.14 -40.11 56.17
CA LEU A 668 -64.73 -39.68 56.35
C LEU A 668 -63.63 -40.39 55.51
N ALA A 669 -62.49 -39.79 55.10
CA ALA A 669 -61.78 -38.56 55.45
C ALA A 669 -60.81 -38.25 54.26
N LYS A 670 -60.59 -36.97 53.90
CA LYS A 670 -59.39 -36.12 54.22
C LYS A 670 -58.05 -36.72 53.75
N THR A 671 -57.10 -36.00 53.17
CA THR A 671 -56.63 -34.59 53.27
C THR A 671 -56.04 -34.18 51.91
N GLY A 672 -56.22 -32.97 51.37
CA GLY A 672 -55.75 -31.68 51.90
C GLY A 672 -54.33 -31.44 51.38
N GLY A 673 -54.11 -30.57 50.39
CA GLY A 673 -54.00 -29.11 50.56
C GLY A 673 -52.53 -28.75 50.27
N ASP A 674 -52.14 -27.62 49.72
CA ASP A 674 -52.74 -26.29 49.71
C ASP A 674 -51.97 -25.46 48.65
N SER A 675 -52.61 -24.68 47.78
CA SER A 675 -53.17 -23.33 48.03
C SER A 675 -52.06 -22.26 48.03
N SER A 676 -52.19 -21.06 47.49
CA SER A 676 -53.37 -20.31 47.08
C SER A 676 -53.00 -19.20 46.09
N ALA A 677 -54.00 -18.83 45.29
CA ALA A 677 -54.07 -17.63 44.46
C ALA A 677 -54.60 -16.42 45.25
N MET A 678 -54.87 -15.34 44.49
CA MET A 678 -55.84 -14.25 44.72
C MET A 678 -55.27 -12.95 45.30
N LEU A 679 -55.70 -11.73 44.93
CA LEU A 679 -56.67 -11.17 43.95
C LEU A 679 -56.40 -9.63 43.89
N TYR A 680 -56.64 -9.03 42.72
CA TYR A 680 -57.23 -7.71 42.44
C TYR A 680 -56.60 -6.38 42.90
N GLY A 681 -56.53 -5.43 41.94
CA GLY A 681 -57.14 -4.10 42.11
C GLY A 681 -56.29 -2.86 41.79
N GLY A 682 -56.50 -2.26 40.61
CA GLY A 682 -56.87 -0.82 40.51
C GLY A 682 -55.83 0.28 40.22
N VAL A 683 -55.84 0.77 38.97
CA VAL A 683 -55.98 2.18 38.48
C VAL A 683 -54.87 3.27 38.66
N ALA A 684 -54.47 3.83 37.50
CA ALA A 684 -53.96 5.19 37.12
C ALA A 684 -52.59 5.68 37.68
N ALA A 685 -51.79 6.54 37.02
CA ALA A 685 -51.98 7.54 35.96
C ALA A 685 -50.65 7.92 35.23
N ALA A 686 -50.78 8.51 34.03
CA ALA A 686 -49.92 9.53 33.37
C ALA A 686 -48.52 9.15 32.81
N LEU A 687 -48.01 9.62 31.66
CA LEU A 687 -48.47 10.51 30.57
C LEU A 687 -47.46 10.36 29.37
N CYS A 688 -47.99 10.50 28.15
CA CYS A 688 -47.45 10.99 26.84
C CYS A 688 -45.94 10.87 26.50
N GLY A 689 -45.50 10.56 25.28
CA GLY A 689 -46.18 10.44 23.98
C GLY A 689 -45.33 11.07 22.87
N LEU A 690 -45.24 10.37 21.72
CA LEU A 690 -44.87 10.83 20.36
C LEU A 690 -43.40 11.24 20.13
N GLY A 691 -42.75 10.97 19.00
CA GLY A 691 -43.20 10.46 17.72
C GLY A 691 -42.57 11.26 16.57
N VAL A 692 -41.70 10.60 15.79
CA VAL A 692 -41.73 10.56 14.31
C VAL A 692 -41.13 11.72 13.46
N LEU A 693 -40.22 11.28 12.56
CA LEU A 693 -39.84 11.70 11.19
C LEU A 693 -38.96 12.95 10.88
N ALA A 694 -37.85 12.63 10.19
CA ALA A 694 -37.45 13.06 8.82
C ALA A 694 -36.75 14.41 8.50
N LEU A 695 -35.61 14.21 7.81
CA LEU A 695 -35.05 14.89 6.63
C LEU A 695 -34.29 16.25 6.73
N ALA A 696 -33.11 16.19 6.11
CA ALA A 696 -32.47 17.13 5.17
C ALA A 696 -31.62 18.33 5.68
N ALA A 697 -30.30 18.12 5.57
CA ALA A 697 -29.32 18.85 4.75
C ALA A 697 -28.96 20.35 5.01
N VAL A 698 -27.65 20.59 4.83
CA VAL A 698 -26.96 21.78 4.27
C VAL A 698 -26.08 22.62 5.22
N LYS A 699 -24.79 22.67 4.84
CA LYS A 699 -23.71 23.69 4.97
C LYS A 699 -23.70 24.65 6.17
N GLY A 700 -22.49 24.78 6.75
CA GLY A 700 -21.78 26.06 6.70
C GLY A 700 -21.06 26.51 7.99
N ARG A 701 -19.72 26.46 7.95
CA ARG A 701 -18.74 27.41 8.52
C ARG A 701 -19.03 28.08 9.89
N ARG A 702 -18.18 27.81 10.87
CA ARG A 702 -17.14 28.72 11.45
C ARG A 702 -16.60 28.14 12.76
N GLY A 703 -15.28 28.20 12.93
CA GLY A 703 -14.53 27.72 14.08
C GLY A 703 -13.13 27.35 13.62
#